data_AF-A0A4S8M5C2-F1
#
_entry.id   AF-A0A4S8M5C2-F1
#
_cell.length_a   1.000
_cell.length_b   1.000
_cell.length_c   1.000
_cell.angle_alpha   90.00
_cell.angle_beta   90.00
_cell.angle_gamma   90.00
#
_symmetry.space_group_name_H-M   'P 1'
#
loop_
_entity.id
_entity.type
_entity.pdbx_description
1 polymer ?
#
loop_
_entity_poly.entity_id
_entity_poly.type
_entity_poly.pdbx_seq_one_letter_code
_entity_poly.pdbx_strand_id
1 'polypeptide(L)'
;MLDQTMDALSMNDQKPDYPQGDILYQAGKPDAAMQVYKNRIKDIIGSRALPSLPGCNEVDSIRQFYIDLLKKDRQSLVSLMGCCNGIARIHYKDRQYEQSLMWLEEAQIMHDCGRHLAPKPLYDWHQYNVDDPEISYQFCRTRSLLSDNFLGMSNTGNAVFHRWVITNRRMPPTHYTPRFKAEAPEAKLSTMTSIRHPSPELSAGLTVVESNLQMKGSWKRIYVKKMGDGHLDRRMSFTSFIWNSRLYLAGGRQESPGPFYRDLWCLDLNELKEWRRLPDYPVPYSTENVFNNWVMVPYENKAYLFNGRLSVDYFDLVNETWSSIKTTYKPTRKDIAAGMAVNGKSLYPGHQRFVQGATMQIINGKLYVFGGRHEKTNVACNLFLELDLKTRKWRRLSGSPDIPRNVDSSCPGPRKNAATWTNKEKTKLFLMYGLADRQFLPKNDPNWGMDAYQHDDLWSWDIETERWKLERIHGNAPCPRSEMSFTYSEKLDRVIMFAGYNPTCPTDLPRPEGGWSGYNFSYYADTFILGDYPISKSPSTSLDTEATSTRSKWKQILTPGFPTYRCQAQLMTDNTTGKVYMYGGFTNNDFVLGSKELRPRAFGDLWQLRFDEPGGFFSEDGVIWEQEARTAKVGPWQRCFACGTTGRLKKCGGACNGKVFFCGDECRKDGWKEHKTTHGCHKK
;
A
#
# COMPACT_ATOMS: atom_id res chain seq x y z
N MET A 1 10.37 -58.52 -2.77
CA MET A 1 11.73 -58.75 -2.22
C MET A 1 12.64 -57.74 -2.89
N LEU A 2 12.93 -56.58 -2.30
CA LEU A 2 13.50 -56.36 -0.97
C LEU A 2 12.80 -55.21 -0.24
N ASP A 3 12.52 -55.47 1.03
CA ASP A 3 12.12 -54.54 2.08
C ASP A 3 13.14 -53.41 2.27
N GLN A 4 12.65 -52.18 2.33
CA GLN A 4 13.24 -51.14 3.18
C GLN A 4 12.12 -50.49 3.98
N THR A 5 12.11 -50.90 5.24
CA THR A 5 11.43 -50.35 6.41
C THR A 5 11.15 -48.86 6.32
N MET A 6 9.87 -48.52 6.13
CA MET A 6 9.30 -47.29 6.65
C MET A 6 9.27 -47.41 8.17
N ASP A 7 10.26 -46.82 8.84
CA ASP A 7 10.12 -46.47 10.25
C ASP A 7 9.04 -45.38 10.35
N ALA A 8 7.81 -45.83 10.55
CA ALA A 8 6.74 -45.01 11.07
C ALA A 8 7.13 -44.60 12.49
N LEU A 9 7.78 -43.44 12.62
CA LEU A 9 7.82 -42.70 13.87
C LEU A 9 6.37 -42.45 14.28
N SER A 10 5.91 -43.27 15.22
CA SER A 10 4.76 -43.01 16.10
C SER A 10 5.01 -41.68 16.81
N MET A 11 4.70 -40.56 16.14
CA MET A 11 4.53 -39.29 16.80
C MET A 11 3.32 -39.45 17.72
N ASN A 12 3.57 -39.35 19.02
CA ASN A 12 2.53 -39.29 20.05
C ASN A 12 1.35 -38.43 19.56
N ASP A 13 0.16 -39.03 19.52
CA ASP A 13 -1.16 -38.38 19.38
C ASP A 13 -1.49 -37.52 20.61
N GLN A 14 -0.53 -36.73 21.11
CA GLN A 14 -0.81 -35.67 22.06
C GLN A 14 -1.54 -34.57 21.31
N LYS A 15 -2.87 -34.55 21.46
CA LYS A 15 -3.72 -33.43 21.06
C LYS A 15 -3.04 -32.12 21.51
N PRO A 16 -3.13 -31.04 20.71
CA PRO A 16 -2.59 -29.76 21.11
C PRO A 16 -3.13 -29.39 22.50
N ASP A 17 -2.32 -28.73 23.33
CA ASP A 17 -2.69 -28.38 24.73
C ASP A 17 -3.28 -26.95 24.85
N TYR A 18 -3.23 -26.16 23.77
CA TYR A 18 -3.96 -24.88 23.69
C TYR A 18 -5.51 -24.97 23.87
N PRO A 19 -6.21 -26.11 23.63
CA PRO A 19 -7.63 -26.27 23.88
C PRO A 19 -8.04 -25.98 25.33
N GLN A 20 -7.17 -26.18 26.32
CA GLN A 20 -7.50 -25.84 27.71
C GLN A 20 -7.75 -24.34 27.89
N GLY A 21 -6.94 -23.50 27.23
CA GLY A 21 -7.18 -22.05 27.22
C GLY A 21 -8.47 -21.69 26.48
N ASP A 22 -8.77 -22.37 25.36
CA ASP A 22 -10.02 -22.16 24.62
C ASP A 22 -11.25 -22.55 25.46
N ILE A 23 -11.19 -23.64 26.22
CA ILE A 23 -12.25 -24.08 27.14
C ILE A 23 -12.48 -23.03 28.24
N LEU A 24 -11.41 -22.54 28.87
CA LEU A 24 -11.51 -21.50 29.91
C LEU A 24 -12.11 -20.20 29.34
N TYR A 25 -11.71 -19.80 28.14
CA TYR A 25 -12.26 -18.64 27.47
C TYR A 25 -13.76 -18.80 27.18
N GLN A 26 -14.18 -19.96 26.65
CA GLN A 26 -15.59 -20.28 26.40
C GLN A 26 -16.41 -20.34 27.70
N ALA A 27 -15.80 -20.78 28.80
CA ALA A 27 -16.39 -20.75 30.14
C ALA A 27 -16.43 -19.35 30.78
N GLY A 28 -16.08 -18.29 30.04
CA GLY A 28 -16.12 -16.91 30.54
C GLY A 28 -14.99 -16.54 31.49
N LYS A 29 -13.85 -17.25 31.44
CA LYS A 29 -12.66 -17.02 32.30
C LYS A 29 -11.45 -16.51 31.48
N PRO A 30 -11.51 -15.29 30.90
CA PRO A 30 -10.47 -14.79 29.99
C PRO A 30 -9.10 -14.65 30.65
N ASP A 31 -9.02 -14.21 31.92
CA ASP A 31 -7.73 -14.06 32.61
C ASP A 31 -7.03 -15.42 32.85
N ALA A 32 -7.81 -16.43 33.25
CA ALA A 32 -7.29 -17.79 33.40
C ALA A 32 -6.83 -18.37 32.06
N ALA A 33 -7.61 -18.15 30.99
CA ALA A 33 -7.23 -18.55 29.64
C ALA A 33 -5.93 -17.87 29.19
N MET A 34 -5.80 -16.56 29.41
CA MET A 34 -4.60 -15.77 29.12
C MET A 34 -3.35 -16.36 29.78
N GLN A 35 -3.44 -16.73 31.06
CA GLN A 35 -2.32 -17.33 31.78
C GLN A 35 -1.93 -18.71 31.23
N VAL A 36 -2.92 -19.55 30.90
CA VAL A 36 -2.66 -20.85 30.26
C VAL A 36 -1.93 -20.67 28.93
N TYR A 37 -2.38 -19.75 28.09
CA TYR A 37 -1.70 -19.45 26.83
C TYR A 37 -0.27 -18.94 27.05
N LYS A 38 -0.07 -17.97 27.96
CA LYS A 38 1.26 -17.41 28.25
C LYS A 38 2.24 -18.46 28.78
N ASN A 39 1.79 -19.33 29.69
CA ASN A 39 2.61 -20.42 30.22
C ASN A 39 3.02 -21.38 29.11
N ARG A 40 2.07 -21.80 28.26
CA ARG A 40 2.36 -22.69 27.14
C ARG A 40 3.34 -22.08 26.13
N ILE A 41 3.21 -20.78 25.85
CA ILE A 41 4.16 -20.06 25.00
C ILE A 41 5.56 -20.11 25.60
N LYS A 42 5.68 -19.82 26.91
CA LYS A 42 6.96 -19.85 27.64
C LYS A 42 7.59 -21.24 27.59
N ASP A 43 6.81 -22.30 27.71
CA ASP A 43 7.31 -23.69 27.62
C ASP A 43 7.91 -24.00 26.25
N ILE A 44 7.31 -23.47 25.18
CA ILE A 44 7.75 -23.73 23.79
C ILE A 44 8.98 -22.89 23.42
N ILE A 45 8.97 -21.59 23.73
CA ILE A 45 10.01 -20.66 23.26
C ILE A 45 11.17 -20.50 24.26
N GLY A 46 10.96 -20.89 25.52
CA GLY A 46 11.92 -20.74 26.61
C GLY A 46 12.13 -19.28 26.99
N SER A 47 13.41 -18.85 27.02
CA SER A 47 13.80 -17.47 27.30
C SER A 47 13.73 -16.54 26.08
N ARG A 48 13.35 -17.05 24.91
CA ARG A 48 13.28 -16.24 23.68
C ARG A 48 12.12 -15.26 23.76
N ALA A 49 12.32 -14.06 23.22
CA ALA A 49 11.23 -13.10 23.01
C ALA A 49 10.50 -13.37 21.69
N LEU A 50 9.24 -12.95 21.63
CA LEU A 50 8.47 -12.84 20.39
C LEU A 50 8.68 -11.43 19.84
N PRO A 51 9.30 -11.27 18.65
CA PRO A 51 9.64 -9.97 18.05
C PRO A 51 8.49 -8.98 17.92
N SER A 52 7.27 -9.45 17.66
CA SER A 52 6.11 -8.57 17.56
C SER A 52 5.74 -7.95 18.91
N LEU A 53 6.26 -8.45 20.03
CA LEU A 53 5.98 -7.98 21.38
C LEU A 53 7.04 -6.96 21.89
N PRO A 54 6.69 -6.12 22.87
CA PRO A 54 7.63 -5.13 23.42
C PRO A 54 8.85 -5.82 24.05
N GLY A 55 10.03 -5.20 23.97
CA GLY A 55 11.25 -5.68 24.61
C GLY A 55 12.11 -6.63 23.76
N CYS A 56 11.76 -6.85 22.49
CA CYS A 56 12.58 -7.58 21.53
C CYS A 56 13.23 -6.64 20.51
N ASN A 57 14.55 -6.74 20.34
CA ASN A 57 15.31 -5.98 19.34
C ASN A 57 15.46 -6.72 18.00
N GLU A 58 15.08 -8.01 17.93
CA GLU A 58 15.01 -8.73 16.67
C GLU A 58 13.80 -8.24 15.89
N VAL A 59 13.99 -7.86 14.62
CA VAL A 59 12.90 -7.37 13.76
C VAL A 59 12.81 -8.13 12.43
N ASP A 60 13.54 -9.24 12.30
CA ASP A 60 13.51 -10.06 11.09
C ASP A 60 12.19 -10.83 10.98
N SER A 61 11.55 -10.74 9.81
CA SER A 61 10.34 -11.50 9.50
C SER A 61 10.63 -12.98 9.21
N ILE A 62 11.84 -13.33 8.75
CA ILE A 62 12.25 -14.72 8.52
C ILE A 62 13.00 -15.24 9.75
N ARG A 63 12.38 -16.11 10.55
CA ARG A 63 12.99 -16.66 11.76
C ARG A 63 13.37 -18.11 11.59
N GLN A 64 14.67 -18.40 11.70
CA GLN A 64 15.20 -19.76 11.68
C GLN A 64 14.55 -20.65 12.76
N PHE A 65 14.24 -20.07 13.93
CA PHE A 65 13.55 -20.76 15.02
C PHE A 65 12.20 -21.36 14.59
N TYR A 66 11.36 -20.61 13.86
CA TYR A 66 10.06 -21.10 13.39
C TYR A 66 10.22 -22.15 12.29
N ILE A 67 11.19 -21.95 11.39
CA ILE A 67 11.54 -22.93 10.36
C ILE A 67 11.96 -24.25 11.02
N ASP A 68 12.76 -24.19 12.09
CA ASP A 68 13.22 -25.37 12.82
C ASP A 68 12.09 -26.06 13.59
N LEU A 69 11.19 -25.31 14.23
CA LEU A 69 9.97 -25.86 14.84
C LEU A 69 9.11 -26.58 13.80
N LEU A 70 8.84 -25.95 12.66
CA LEU A 70 8.10 -26.56 11.56
C LEU A 70 8.73 -27.87 11.02
N LYS A 71 10.05 -27.99 11.08
CA LYS A 71 10.77 -29.20 10.66
C LYS A 71 10.75 -30.30 11.72
N LYS A 72 10.93 -29.94 12.99
CA LYS A 72 11.25 -30.89 14.07
C LYS A 72 10.08 -31.14 15.03
N ASP A 73 9.23 -30.15 15.23
CA ASP A 73 8.12 -30.18 16.20
C ASP A 73 6.97 -29.26 15.74
N ARG A 74 6.25 -29.73 14.72
CA ARG A 74 5.09 -29.02 14.14
C ARG A 74 4.00 -28.78 15.18
N GLN A 75 3.84 -29.71 16.13
CA GLN A 75 2.81 -29.65 17.15
C GLN A 75 3.02 -28.49 18.13
N SER A 76 4.28 -28.20 18.48
CA SER A 76 4.62 -27.00 19.22
C SER A 76 4.35 -25.73 18.43
N LEU A 77 4.62 -25.68 17.12
CA LEU A 77 4.28 -24.51 16.31
C LEU A 77 2.75 -24.29 16.25
N VAL A 78 1.98 -25.35 16.01
CA VAL A 78 0.51 -25.31 16.06
C VAL A 78 0.02 -24.77 17.40
N SER A 79 0.58 -25.28 18.50
CA SER A 79 0.24 -24.83 19.85
C SER A 79 0.58 -23.36 20.07
N LEU A 80 1.73 -22.92 19.56
CA LEU A 80 2.20 -21.55 19.66
C LEU A 80 1.29 -20.59 18.87
N MET A 81 0.92 -20.94 17.64
CA MET A 81 -0.06 -20.18 16.84
C MET A 81 -1.43 -20.12 17.53
N GLY A 82 -1.91 -21.26 18.06
CA GLY A 82 -3.17 -21.35 18.81
C GLY A 82 -3.19 -20.46 20.05
N CYS A 83 -2.09 -20.42 20.82
CA CYS A 83 -1.95 -19.54 21.96
C CYS A 83 -1.94 -18.06 21.55
N CYS A 84 -1.20 -17.68 20.50
CA CYS A 84 -1.19 -16.32 19.98
C CYS A 84 -2.60 -15.87 19.53
N ASN A 85 -3.32 -16.72 18.79
CA ASN A 85 -4.70 -16.49 18.39
C ASN A 85 -5.66 -16.37 19.60
N GLY A 86 -5.46 -17.19 20.63
CA GLY A 86 -6.24 -17.15 21.87
C GLY A 86 -6.07 -15.85 22.64
N ILE A 87 -4.82 -15.41 22.82
CA ILE A 87 -4.46 -14.15 23.47
C ILE A 87 -4.99 -12.95 22.66
N ALA A 88 -4.78 -12.94 21.35
CA ALA A 88 -5.28 -11.89 20.47
C ALA A 88 -6.81 -11.73 20.58
N ARG A 89 -7.54 -12.84 20.62
CA ARG A 89 -9.01 -12.82 20.77
C ARG A 89 -9.46 -12.19 22.08
N ILE A 90 -8.72 -12.41 23.18
CA ILE A 90 -9.01 -11.76 24.47
C ILE A 90 -8.82 -10.24 24.34
N HIS A 91 -7.66 -9.80 23.85
CA HIS A 91 -7.38 -8.37 23.64
C HIS A 91 -8.40 -7.70 22.70
N TYR A 92 -8.79 -8.37 21.61
CA TYR A 92 -9.82 -7.87 20.70
C TYR A 92 -11.16 -7.66 21.39
N LYS A 93 -11.60 -8.59 22.24
CA LYS A 93 -12.85 -8.47 23.01
C LYS A 93 -12.83 -7.25 23.94
N ASP A 94 -11.66 -6.96 24.51
CA ASP A 94 -11.43 -5.80 25.39
C ASP A 94 -11.12 -4.51 24.61
N ARG A 95 -11.26 -4.53 23.27
CA ARG A 95 -10.95 -3.42 22.34
C ARG A 95 -9.51 -2.92 22.41
N GLN A 96 -8.59 -3.78 22.84
CA GLN A 96 -7.14 -3.55 22.85
C GLN A 96 -6.55 -3.96 21.50
N TYR A 97 -6.83 -3.17 20.45
CA TYR A 97 -6.53 -3.52 19.07
C TYR A 97 -5.02 -3.64 18.81
N GLU A 98 -4.19 -2.76 19.38
CA GLU A 98 -2.74 -2.83 19.20
C GLU A 98 -2.16 -4.14 19.71
N GLN A 99 -2.48 -4.53 20.94
CA GLN A 99 -2.01 -5.79 21.51
C GLN A 99 -2.51 -6.98 20.69
N SER A 100 -3.79 -6.98 20.31
CA SER A 100 -4.34 -8.04 19.46
C SER A 100 -3.56 -8.17 18.14
N LEU A 101 -3.30 -7.05 17.45
CA LEU A 101 -2.53 -7.07 16.20
C LEU A 101 -1.10 -7.60 16.39
N MET A 102 -0.41 -7.25 17.48
CA MET A 102 0.95 -7.73 17.75
C MET A 102 1.01 -9.27 17.87
N TRP A 103 0.03 -9.88 18.53
CA TRP A 103 -0.05 -11.34 18.64
C TRP A 103 -0.40 -12.01 17.30
N LEU A 104 -1.29 -11.39 16.53
CA LEU A 104 -1.69 -11.91 15.22
C LEU A 104 -0.59 -11.79 14.17
N GLU A 105 0.21 -10.72 14.22
CA GLU A 105 1.40 -10.55 13.39
C GLU A 105 2.38 -11.70 13.61
N GLU A 106 2.64 -12.06 14.87
CA GLU A 106 3.57 -13.16 15.17
C GLU A 106 3.02 -14.51 14.67
N ALA A 107 1.73 -14.79 14.87
CA ALA A 107 1.11 -16.00 14.35
C ALA A 107 1.15 -16.07 12.81
N GLN A 108 0.98 -14.92 12.13
CA GLN A 108 1.10 -14.82 10.68
C GLN A 108 2.52 -15.15 10.22
N ILE A 109 3.54 -14.64 10.90
CA ILE A 109 4.95 -14.87 10.57
C ILE A 109 5.36 -16.33 10.79
N MET A 110 4.82 -16.99 11.83
CA MET A 110 5.02 -18.43 12.03
C MET A 110 4.53 -19.24 10.83
N HIS A 111 3.36 -18.89 10.29
CA HIS A 111 2.84 -19.51 9.07
C HIS A 111 3.73 -19.22 7.86
N ASP A 112 4.13 -17.95 7.66
CA ASP A 112 4.88 -17.55 6.46
C ASP A 112 6.29 -18.12 6.42
N CYS A 113 6.90 -18.38 7.58
CA CYS A 113 8.15 -19.14 7.69
C CYS A 113 8.04 -20.55 7.07
N GLY A 114 6.84 -21.13 6.99
CA GLY A 114 6.57 -22.41 6.32
C GLY A 114 7.04 -22.43 4.88
N ARG A 115 6.98 -21.31 4.16
CA ARG A 115 7.42 -21.19 2.77
C ARG A 115 8.87 -21.61 2.56
N HIS A 116 9.73 -21.41 3.56
CA HIS A 116 11.15 -21.76 3.50
C HIS A 116 11.42 -23.27 3.67
N LEU A 117 10.37 -24.07 3.88
CA LEU A 117 10.45 -25.53 3.83
C LEU A 117 10.28 -26.09 2.41
N ALA A 118 9.88 -25.26 1.45
CA ALA A 118 9.74 -25.71 0.07
C ALA A 118 11.07 -26.31 -0.45
N PRO A 119 11.04 -27.43 -1.20
CA PRO A 119 12.26 -28.08 -1.71
C PRO A 119 13.12 -27.16 -2.59
N LYS A 120 12.48 -26.14 -3.18
CA LYS A 120 13.12 -25.09 -3.97
C LYS A 120 12.52 -23.74 -3.56
N PRO A 121 13.30 -22.65 -3.59
CA PRO A 121 12.77 -21.31 -3.40
C PRO A 121 11.62 -21.01 -4.37
N LEU A 122 10.58 -20.34 -3.88
CA LEU A 122 9.34 -20.06 -4.61
C LEU A 122 9.07 -18.56 -4.66
N TYR A 123 8.74 -18.02 -5.84
CA TYR A 123 8.25 -16.64 -5.99
C TYR A 123 6.99 -16.42 -5.18
N ASP A 124 6.85 -15.26 -4.54
CA ASP A 124 5.76 -14.91 -3.61
C ASP A 124 4.36 -15.37 -4.06
N TRP A 125 4.07 -15.24 -5.37
CA TRP A 125 2.83 -15.66 -5.99
C TRP A 125 2.55 -17.17 -6.09
N HIS A 126 3.55 -18.01 -5.86
CA HIS A 126 3.36 -19.45 -5.74
C HIS A 126 2.82 -19.74 -4.35
N GLN A 127 1.60 -20.28 -4.31
CA GLN A 127 0.98 -20.71 -3.07
C GLN A 127 1.77 -21.89 -2.50
N TYR A 128 2.15 -21.78 -1.23
CA TYR A 128 2.75 -22.86 -0.46
C TYR A 128 1.94 -23.07 0.81
N ASN A 129 1.63 -24.32 1.12
CA ASN A 129 0.99 -24.71 2.36
C ASN A 129 1.80 -25.85 2.97
N VAL A 130 2.00 -25.77 4.29
CA VAL A 130 2.42 -26.93 5.06
C VAL A 130 1.24 -27.91 5.06
N ASP A 131 1.49 -29.16 4.69
CA ASP A 131 0.45 -30.21 4.61
C ASP A 131 0.06 -30.68 6.02
N ASP A 132 -0.64 -29.79 6.73
CA ASP A 132 -1.16 -29.97 8.07
C ASP A 132 -2.49 -29.18 8.20
N PRO A 133 -3.64 -29.86 8.29
CA PRO A 133 -4.95 -29.22 8.42
C PRO A 133 -5.08 -28.30 9.63
N GLU A 134 -4.37 -28.57 10.72
CA GLU A 134 -4.43 -27.78 11.94
C GLU A 134 -3.64 -26.47 11.79
N ILE A 135 -2.49 -26.48 11.10
CA ILE A 135 -1.79 -25.24 10.72
C ILE A 135 -2.69 -24.37 9.83
N SER A 136 -3.38 -24.96 8.86
CA SER A 136 -4.31 -24.22 8.01
C SER A 136 -5.51 -23.65 8.78
N TYR A 137 -6.03 -24.39 9.76
CA TYR A 137 -7.06 -23.87 10.66
C TYR A 137 -6.53 -22.68 11.49
N GLN A 138 -5.35 -22.78 12.09
CA GLN A 138 -4.77 -21.69 12.88
C GLN A 138 -4.49 -20.45 12.03
N PHE A 139 -3.97 -20.62 10.81
CA PHE A 139 -3.81 -19.53 9.85
C PHE A 139 -5.14 -18.86 9.50
N CYS A 140 -6.18 -19.66 9.22
CA CYS A 140 -7.52 -19.16 8.96
C CYS A 140 -8.06 -18.33 10.13
N ARG A 141 -7.88 -18.79 11.36
CA ARG A 141 -8.26 -18.08 12.58
C ARG A 141 -7.46 -16.78 12.75
N THR A 142 -6.16 -16.79 12.49
CA THR A 142 -5.31 -15.59 12.51
C THR A 142 -5.82 -14.52 11.54
N ARG A 143 -6.01 -14.88 10.26
CA ARG A 143 -6.51 -13.95 9.23
C ARG A 143 -7.94 -13.48 9.50
N SER A 144 -8.78 -14.34 10.07
CA SER A 144 -10.14 -13.99 10.50
C SER A 144 -10.14 -12.94 11.61
N LEU A 145 -9.31 -13.12 12.63
CA LEU A 145 -9.15 -12.15 13.73
C LEU A 145 -8.48 -10.85 13.26
N LEU A 146 -7.50 -10.91 12.34
CA LEU A 146 -6.93 -9.72 11.72
C LEU A 146 -8.01 -8.90 11.02
N SER A 147 -8.83 -9.57 10.20
CA SER A 147 -9.96 -8.94 9.52
C SER A 147 -10.89 -8.20 10.48
N ASP A 148 -11.25 -8.86 11.59
CA ASP A 148 -12.17 -8.31 12.59
C ASP A 148 -11.54 -7.14 13.37
N ASN A 149 -10.23 -7.19 13.64
CA ASN A 149 -9.46 -6.10 14.24
C ASN A 149 -9.45 -4.86 13.36
N PHE A 150 -9.08 -5.02 12.08
CA PHE A 150 -9.05 -3.91 11.13
C PHE A 150 -10.44 -3.31 10.91
N LEU A 151 -11.48 -4.14 10.84
CA LEU A 151 -12.86 -3.66 10.72
C LEU A 151 -13.28 -2.86 11.96
N GLY A 152 -12.90 -3.31 13.16
CA GLY A 152 -13.15 -2.59 14.42
C GLY A 152 -12.53 -1.20 14.45
N MET A 153 -11.41 -1.00 13.76
CA MET A 153 -10.76 0.29 13.55
C MET A 153 -11.16 1.00 12.25
N SER A 154 -12.23 0.57 11.57
CA SER A 154 -12.67 1.12 10.29
C SER A 154 -11.64 1.07 9.14
N ASN A 155 -10.61 0.23 9.25
CA ASN A 155 -9.70 -0.11 8.15
C ASN A 155 -10.34 -1.22 7.30
N THR A 156 -11.34 -0.81 6.53
CA THR A 156 -12.13 -1.72 5.68
C THR A 156 -11.30 -2.45 4.63
N GLY A 157 -10.25 -1.83 4.09
CA GLY A 157 -9.41 -2.44 3.05
C GLY A 157 -8.69 -3.69 3.55
N ASN A 158 -7.97 -3.57 4.67
CA ASN A 158 -7.30 -4.74 5.26
C ASN A 158 -8.29 -5.77 5.80
N ALA A 159 -9.45 -5.31 6.29
CA ALA A 159 -10.50 -6.20 6.72
C ALA A 159 -10.96 -7.14 5.59
N VAL A 160 -11.24 -6.61 4.40
CA VAL A 160 -11.63 -7.41 3.23
C VAL A 160 -10.48 -8.28 2.75
N PHE A 161 -9.28 -7.70 2.62
CA PHE A 161 -8.10 -8.43 2.14
C PHE A 161 -7.84 -9.72 2.92
N HIS A 162 -7.85 -9.65 4.26
CA HIS A 162 -7.58 -10.85 5.06
C HIS A 162 -8.66 -11.93 4.93
N ARG A 163 -9.93 -11.57 4.71
CA ARG A 163 -10.99 -12.55 4.44
C ARG A 163 -10.83 -13.15 3.06
N TRP A 164 -10.55 -12.31 2.06
CA TRP A 164 -10.32 -12.74 0.69
C TRP A 164 -9.16 -13.73 0.58
N VAL A 165 -8.04 -13.47 1.26
CA VAL A 165 -6.86 -14.36 1.25
C VAL A 165 -7.21 -15.76 1.76
N ILE A 166 -8.10 -15.89 2.73
CA ILE A 166 -8.53 -17.20 3.24
C ILE A 166 -9.37 -17.93 2.19
N THR A 167 -10.38 -17.27 1.64
CA THR A 167 -11.35 -17.89 0.73
C THR A 167 -10.75 -18.21 -0.64
N ASN A 168 -9.81 -17.40 -1.13
CA ASN A 168 -9.16 -17.61 -2.43
C ASN A 168 -7.92 -18.51 -2.36
N ARG A 169 -7.61 -19.08 -1.20
CA ARG A 169 -6.47 -19.98 -1.04
C ARG A 169 -6.80 -21.37 -1.59
N ARG A 170 -5.89 -21.97 -2.36
CA ARG A 170 -6.00 -23.36 -2.80
C ARG A 170 -5.23 -24.26 -1.85
N MET A 171 -5.93 -25.18 -1.21
CA MET A 171 -5.40 -26.20 -0.30
C MET A 171 -6.00 -27.57 -0.64
N PRO A 172 -5.38 -28.69 -0.20
CA PRO A 172 -6.00 -30.01 -0.30
C PRO A 172 -7.37 -30.06 0.40
N PRO A 173 -8.34 -30.87 -0.07
CA PRO A 173 -9.68 -30.97 0.52
C PRO A 173 -9.69 -31.27 2.03
N THR A 174 -8.69 -32.01 2.53
CA THR A 174 -8.51 -32.38 3.94
C THR A 174 -8.31 -31.17 4.86
N HIS A 175 -7.87 -30.02 4.34
CA HIS A 175 -7.66 -28.81 5.13
C HIS A 175 -8.97 -28.06 5.41
N TYR A 176 -10.02 -28.27 4.60
CA TYR A 176 -11.32 -27.60 4.77
C TYR A 176 -12.20 -28.31 5.79
N THR A 177 -11.67 -28.46 7.01
CA THR A 177 -12.39 -29.04 8.16
C THR A 177 -13.63 -28.22 8.53
N PRO A 178 -14.59 -28.77 9.28
CA PRO A 178 -15.74 -28.00 9.77
C PRO A 178 -15.33 -26.75 10.56
N ARG A 179 -14.26 -26.85 11.37
CA ARG A 179 -13.69 -25.71 12.10
C ARG A 179 -13.14 -24.65 11.16
N PHE A 180 -12.41 -25.04 10.12
CA PHE A 180 -11.91 -24.12 9.09
C PHE A 180 -13.06 -23.36 8.42
N LYS A 181 -14.10 -24.08 7.98
CA LYS A 181 -15.27 -23.48 7.30
C LYS A 181 -16.05 -22.53 8.22
N ALA A 182 -16.13 -22.85 9.51
CA ALA A 182 -16.78 -21.99 10.50
C ALA A 182 -16.04 -20.64 10.71
N GLU A 183 -14.70 -20.62 10.59
CA GLU A 183 -13.91 -19.39 10.68
C GLU A 183 -14.01 -18.53 9.40
N ALA A 184 -14.28 -19.15 8.24
CA ALA A 184 -14.33 -18.49 6.94
C ALA A 184 -15.69 -18.62 6.23
N PRO A 185 -16.80 -18.13 6.83
CA PRO A 185 -18.12 -18.22 6.21
C PRO A 185 -18.20 -17.34 4.96
N GLU A 186 -18.65 -17.93 3.84
CA GLU A 186 -18.77 -17.26 2.54
C GLU A 186 -19.68 -16.03 2.60
N ALA A 187 -20.77 -16.09 3.36
CA ALA A 187 -21.69 -14.96 3.55
C ALA A 187 -21.00 -13.72 4.15
N LYS A 188 -20.00 -13.93 5.03
CA LYS A 188 -19.23 -12.82 5.60
C LYS A 188 -18.33 -12.20 4.54
N LEU A 189 -17.68 -13.00 3.69
CA LEU A 189 -16.90 -12.48 2.57
C LEU A 189 -17.79 -11.66 1.62
N SER A 190 -18.93 -12.21 1.20
CA SER A 190 -19.86 -11.52 0.30
C SER A 190 -20.36 -10.18 0.86
N THR A 191 -20.63 -10.12 2.18
CA THR A 191 -20.96 -8.86 2.84
C THR A 191 -19.78 -7.89 2.79
N MET A 192 -18.57 -8.39 3.01
CA MET A 192 -17.37 -7.56 3.11
C MET A 192 -16.88 -7.04 1.76
N THR A 193 -16.98 -7.81 0.68
CA THR A 193 -16.65 -7.34 -0.68
C THR A 193 -17.58 -6.23 -1.15
N SER A 194 -18.75 -6.07 -0.53
CA SER A 194 -19.64 -4.93 -0.80
C SER A 194 -19.16 -3.58 -0.23
N ILE A 195 -18.14 -3.61 0.64
CA ILE A 195 -17.63 -2.44 1.36
C ILE A 195 -16.51 -1.78 0.53
N ARG A 196 -16.62 -0.47 0.31
CA ARG A 196 -15.54 0.35 -0.31
C ARG A 196 -14.50 0.82 0.73
N HIS A 197 -13.35 1.32 0.30
CA HIS A 197 -12.19 1.56 1.18
C HIS A 197 -11.63 3.00 1.17
N PRO A 198 -12.01 3.87 2.12
CA PRO A 198 -12.95 3.65 3.22
C PRO A 198 -14.39 3.60 2.72
N SER A 199 -15.33 3.10 3.52
CA SER A 199 -16.74 3.06 3.13
C SER A 199 -17.34 4.46 3.27
N PRO A 200 -17.99 5.03 2.25
CA PRO A 200 -18.63 6.36 2.35
C PRO A 200 -19.71 6.41 3.43
N GLU A 201 -20.36 5.28 3.70
CA GLU A 201 -21.40 5.15 4.72
C GLU A 201 -20.83 5.26 6.13
N LEU A 202 -19.63 4.71 6.33
CA LEU A 202 -18.92 4.73 7.62
C LEU A 202 -18.11 6.02 7.81
N SER A 203 -17.70 6.67 6.72
CA SER A 203 -16.70 7.75 6.74
C SER A 203 -17.13 8.98 7.54
N ALA A 204 -18.43 9.32 7.55
CA ALA A 204 -18.94 10.46 8.31
C ALA A 204 -18.99 10.23 9.83
N GLY A 205 -19.00 8.97 10.28
CA GLY A 205 -19.03 8.60 11.69
C GLY A 205 -17.67 8.17 12.24
N LEU A 206 -16.58 8.36 11.47
CA LEU A 206 -15.26 7.93 11.90
C LEU A 206 -14.81 8.69 13.14
N THR A 207 -14.56 7.94 14.20
CA THR A 207 -13.95 8.42 15.44
C THR A 207 -12.67 7.64 15.71
N VAL A 208 -11.71 8.28 16.39
CA VAL A 208 -10.52 7.58 16.89
C VAL A 208 -10.98 6.63 17.99
N VAL A 209 -10.87 5.32 17.74
CA VAL A 209 -11.16 4.25 18.71
C VAL A 209 -9.89 3.72 19.37
N GLU A 210 -8.73 3.88 18.72
CA GLU A 210 -7.42 3.50 19.23
C GLU A 210 -6.39 4.57 18.85
N SER A 211 -6.07 5.48 19.76
CA SER A 211 -5.17 6.62 19.51
C SER A 211 -3.74 6.18 19.17
N ASN A 212 -3.35 4.97 19.55
CA ASN A 212 -2.04 4.44 19.20
C ASN A 212 -1.96 3.85 17.79
N LEU A 213 -3.10 3.71 17.10
CA LEU A 213 -3.21 3.16 15.75
C LEU A 213 -4.00 4.06 14.77
N GLN A 214 -4.54 5.17 15.26
CA GLN A 214 -5.33 6.11 14.49
C GLN A 214 -5.04 7.55 14.92
N MET A 215 -5.30 8.49 14.03
CA MET A 215 -5.31 9.92 14.33
C MET A 215 -6.34 10.63 13.44
N LYS A 216 -6.73 11.85 13.81
CA LYS A 216 -7.63 12.67 12.99
C LYS A 216 -6.87 13.32 11.84
N GLY A 217 -7.57 13.57 10.74
CA GLY A 217 -7.08 14.43 9.66
C GLY A 217 -8.19 15.01 8.80
N SER A 218 -7.80 15.85 7.85
CA SER A 218 -8.68 16.50 6.88
C SER A 218 -7.94 16.73 5.57
N TRP A 219 -8.65 16.49 4.46
CA TRP A 219 -8.19 16.85 3.14
C TRP A 219 -8.79 18.19 2.70
N LYS A 220 -7.94 19.22 2.63
CA LYS A 220 -8.33 20.55 2.15
C LYS A 220 -8.08 20.66 0.66
N ARG A 221 -9.14 20.81 -0.14
CA ARG A 221 -8.99 21.12 -1.57
C ARG A 221 -8.37 22.50 -1.75
N ILE A 222 -7.36 22.59 -2.60
CA ILE A 222 -6.73 23.85 -3.00
C ILE A 222 -7.26 24.26 -4.37
N TYR A 223 -7.67 25.52 -4.47
CA TYR A 223 -8.12 26.12 -5.71
C TYR A 223 -7.02 27.00 -6.28
N VAL A 224 -6.53 26.61 -7.46
CA VAL A 224 -5.59 27.41 -8.26
C VAL A 224 -6.41 28.17 -9.30
N LYS A 225 -6.18 29.48 -9.46
CA LYS A 225 -6.95 30.27 -10.44
C LYS A 225 -6.57 29.81 -11.84
N LYS A 226 -7.57 29.81 -12.73
CA LYS A 226 -7.34 29.70 -14.18
C LYS A 226 -7.10 31.12 -14.70
N MET A 227 -5.88 31.43 -15.10
CA MET A 227 -5.48 32.70 -15.69
C MET A 227 -4.82 32.39 -17.06
N GLY A 228 -5.19 33.11 -18.11
CA GLY A 228 -4.62 32.96 -19.47
C GLY A 228 -4.93 31.64 -20.20
N ASP A 229 -4.13 31.38 -21.24
CA ASP A 229 -4.29 30.33 -22.25
C ASP A 229 -3.70 28.98 -21.81
N GLY A 230 -2.95 28.97 -20.71
CA GLY A 230 -2.26 27.79 -20.18
C GLY A 230 -3.07 27.06 -19.12
N HIS A 231 -3.75 25.98 -19.50
CA HIS A 231 -4.40 25.07 -18.54
C HIS A 231 -3.57 23.80 -18.37
N LEU A 232 -3.16 23.49 -17.13
CA LEU A 232 -2.69 22.16 -16.79
C LEU A 232 -3.87 21.17 -16.81
N ASP A 233 -3.86 20.26 -17.78
CA ASP A 233 -4.88 19.22 -17.90
C ASP A 233 -4.86 18.20 -16.75
N ARG A 234 -6.02 17.58 -16.56
CA ARG A 234 -6.17 16.36 -15.75
C ARG A 234 -5.29 15.25 -16.29
N ARG A 235 -4.59 14.52 -15.42
CA ARG A 235 -3.63 13.50 -15.87
C ARG A 235 -3.34 12.43 -14.83
N MET A 236 -2.91 11.28 -15.33
CA MET A 236 -2.40 10.13 -14.59
C MET A 236 -1.02 9.74 -15.10
N SER A 237 -0.35 8.84 -14.36
CA SER A 237 0.95 8.30 -14.75
C SER A 237 2.06 9.36 -14.99
N PHE A 238 1.92 10.55 -14.41
CA PHE A 238 2.89 11.64 -14.47
C PHE A 238 3.86 11.54 -13.28
N THR A 239 4.95 12.30 -13.32
CA THR A 239 5.84 12.48 -12.18
C THR A 239 5.68 13.88 -11.60
N SER A 240 5.88 14.01 -10.30
CA SER A 240 5.88 15.31 -9.64
C SER A 240 6.78 15.34 -8.41
N PHE A 241 7.25 16.54 -8.07
CA PHE A 241 8.07 16.78 -6.90
C PHE A 241 7.91 18.23 -6.44
N ILE A 242 8.31 18.52 -5.21
CA ILE A 242 8.37 19.88 -4.69
C ILE A 242 9.84 20.26 -4.47
N TRP A 243 10.22 21.45 -4.90
CA TRP A 243 11.52 22.05 -4.63
C TRP A 243 11.33 23.53 -4.31
N ASN A 244 11.86 23.98 -3.16
CA ASN A 244 11.72 25.35 -2.67
C ASN A 244 10.27 25.87 -2.71
N SER A 245 9.33 25.12 -2.14
CA SER A 245 7.89 25.41 -2.13
C SER A 245 7.27 25.65 -3.52
N ARG A 246 7.87 25.11 -4.58
CA ARG A 246 7.30 25.05 -5.93
C ARG A 246 7.00 23.62 -6.32
N LEU A 247 5.78 23.38 -6.78
CA LEU A 247 5.29 22.10 -7.22
C LEU A 247 5.53 21.93 -8.73
N TYR A 248 6.29 20.90 -9.11
CA TYR A 248 6.62 20.58 -10.49
C TYR A 248 5.90 19.31 -10.95
N LEU A 249 5.30 19.33 -12.14
CA LEU A 249 4.59 18.19 -12.75
C LEU A 249 5.07 17.99 -14.18
N ALA A 250 5.45 16.75 -14.53
CA ALA A 250 5.96 16.41 -15.86
C ALA A 250 5.27 15.18 -16.45
N GLY A 251 4.94 15.26 -17.74
CA GLY A 251 4.45 14.14 -18.53
C GLY A 251 3.09 13.58 -18.08
N GLY A 252 2.92 12.27 -18.26
CA GLY A 252 1.68 11.54 -18.01
C GLY A 252 0.72 11.56 -19.19
N ARG A 253 -0.55 11.25 -18.92
CA ARG A 253 -1.61 11.18 -19.95
C ARG A 253 -2.98 11.49 -19.37
N GLN A 254 -3.89 11.95 -20.22
CA GLN A 254 -5.27 12.23 -19.80
C GLN A 254 -6.10 10.97 -19.66
N GLU A 255 -6.04 10.08 -20.67
CA GLU A 255 -6.82 8.84 -20.76
C GLU A 255 -5.92 7.74 -21.34
N SER A 256 -6.38 6.48 -21.33
CA SER A 256 -5.63 5.35 -21.90
C SER A 256 -5.14 5.58 -23.34
N PRO A 257 -5.96 6.11 -24.28
CA PRO A 257 -5.51 6.42 -25.64
C PRO A 257 -4.75 7.75 -25.76
N GLY A 258 -4.58 8.50 -24.68
CA GLY A 258 -3.95 9.82 -24.66
C GLY A 258 -4.96 10.97 -24.47
N PRO A 259 -4.57 12.22 -24.77
CA PRO A 259 -3.22 12.63 -25.20
C PRO A 259 -2.12 12.24 -24.19
N PHE A 260 -0.93 11.97 -24.70
CA PHE A 260 0.28 11.73 -23.90
C PHE A 260 1.10 13.01 -23.84
N TYR A 261 1.42 13.45 -22.63
CA TYR A 261 2.10 14.71 -22.40
C TYR A 261 3.61 14.51 -22.28
N ARG A 262 4.36 15.52 -22.71
CA ARG A 262 5.81 15.67 -22.48
C ARG A 262 6.14 17.07 -21.95
N ASP A 263 5.11 17.78 -21.52
CA ASP A 263 5.21 19.11 -20.94
C ASP A 263 5.76 19.03 -19.50
N LEU A 264 6.23 20.17 -19.01
CA LEU A 264 6.62 20.39 -17.63
C LEU A 264 5.92 21.65 -17.13
N TRP A 265 5.38 21.60 -15.91
CA TRP A 265 4.64 22.70 -15.30
C TRP A 265 5.13 22.95 -13.89
N CYS A 266 5.01 24.20 -13.45
CA CYS A 266 5.40 24.66 -12.12
C CYS A 266 4.28 25.51 -11.49
N LEU A 267 4.03 25.30 -10.19
CA LEU A 267 3.10 26.10 -9.38
C LEU A 267 3.80 26.56 -8.11
N ASP A 268 3.75 27.86 -7.82
CA ASP A 268 4.18 28.40 -6.53
C ASP A 268 3.14 28.08 -5.44
N LEU A 269 3.54 27.34 -4.41
CA LEU A 269 2.65 26.88 -3.34
C LEU A 269 2.38 27.95 -2.27
N ASN A 270 3.15 29.03 -2.24
CA ASN A 270 2.91 30.17 -1.36
C ASN A 270 1.87 31.12 -1.97
N GLU A 271 1.96 31.35 -3.28
CA GLU A 271 1.06 32.29 -3.96
C GLU A 271 -0.23 31.63 -4.49
N LEU A 272 -0.15 30.38 -4.95
CA LEU A 272 -1.27 29.61 -5.52
C LEU A 272 -2.04 30.35 -6.64
N LYS A 273 -1.35 31.23 -7.38
CA LYS A 273 -1.94 32.06 -8.42
C LYS A 273 -2.29 31.24 -9.67
N GLU A 274 -1.27 30.73 -10.37
CA GLU A 274 -1.44 30.04 -11.65
C GLU A 274 -0.35 29.00 -11.90
N TRP A 275 -0.63 28.08 -12.83
CA TRP A 275 0.36 27.14 -13.35
C TRP A 275 1.19 27.81 -14.45
N ARG A 276 2.51 27.71 -14.33
CA ARG A 276 3.45 28.20 -15.34
C ARG A 276 4.04 27.03 -16.13
N ARG A 277 3.93 27.09 -17.46
CA ARG A 277 4.55 26.10 -18.34
C ARG A 277 6.06 26.33 -18.41
N LEU A 278 6.81 25.26 -18.33
CA LEU A 278 8.27 25.18 -18.46
C LEU A 278 8.64 24.53 -19.80
N PRO A 279 9.91 24.57 -20.23
CA PRO A 279 10.33 23.89 -21.44
C PRO A 279 9.93 22.41 -21.46
N ASP A 280 9.33 21.99 -22.57
CA ASP A 280 8.93 20.60 -22.78
C ASP A 280 10.17 19.68 -22.79
N TYR A 281 9.96 18.41 -22.43
CA TYR A 281 11.02 17.42 -22.43
C TYR A 281 11.59 17.22 -23.86
N PRO A 282 12.90 17.45 -24.07
CA PRO A 282 13.44 17.72 -25.40
C PRO A 282 13.58 16.48 -26.28
N VAL A 283 13.50 15.27 -25.71
CA VAL A 283 13.69 14.07 -26.50
C VAL A 283 12.38 13.68 -27.21
N PRO A 284 12.40 13.41 -28.53
CA PRO A 284 11.18 13.06 -29.26
C PRO A 284 10.56 11.72 -28.84
N TYR A 285 9.24 11.59 -29.09
CA TYR A 285 8.48 10.36 -28.87
C TYR A 285 9.08 9.15 -29.61
N SER A 286 9.53 9.35 -30.86
CA SER A 286 10.13 8.30 -31.69
C SER A 286 11.41 7.72 -31.07
N THR A 287 12.10 8.50 -30.25
CA THR A 287 13.31 8.06 -29.57
C THR A 287 12.97 7.39 -28.24
N GLU A 288 12.00 7.90 -27.48
CA GLU A 288 11.85 7.53 -26.06
C GLU A 288 10.49 7.04 -25.59
N ASN A 289 9.54 6.85 -26.50
CA ASN A 289 8.18 6.44 -26.16
C ASN A 289 7.49 7.46 -25.22
N VAL A 290 6.35 7.08 -24.65
CA VAL A 290 5.53 7.89 -23.73
C VAL A 290 6.24 8.19 -22.41
N PHE A 291 6.23 9.46 -21.98
CA PHE A 291 6.64 9.89 -20.63
C PHE A 291 5.54 9.49 -19.64
N ASN A 292 5.49 8.19 -19.32
CA ASN A 292 4.39 7.55 -18.61
C ASN A 292 4.95 6.60 -17.55
N ASN A 293 4.65 6.87 -16.27
CA ASN A 293 5.22 6.16 -15.11
C ASN A 293 6.75 6.18 -15.11
N TRP A 294 7.34 7.28 -15.55
CA TRP A 294 8.74 7.60 -15.25
C TRP A 294 8.80 8.37 -13.93
N VAL A 295 9.97 8.37 -13.29
CA VAL A 295 10.15 8.98 -11.99
C VAL A 295 11.20 10.08 -12.08
N MET A 296 10.89 11.23 -11.47
CA MET A 296 11.84 12.31 -11.22
C MET A 296 12.06 12.50 -9.72
N VAL A 297 13.31 12.64 -9.30
CA VAL A 297 13.68 12.93 -7.91
C VAL A 297 14.57 14.17 -7.88
N PRO A 298 14.20 15.21 -7.10
CA PRO A 298 15.05 16.37 -6.89
C PRO A 298 16.26 15.98 -6.02
N TYR A 299 17.43 16.44 -6.42
CA TYR A 299 18.68 16.34 -5.66
C TYR A 299 19.52 17.58 -5.95
N GLU A 300 19.89 18.30 -4.89
CA GLU A 300 20.51 19.64 -4.98
C GLU A 300 19.66 20.59 -5.86
N ASN A 301 20.22 21.08 -6.96
CA ASN A 301 19.58 22.04 -7.87
C ASN A 301 19.04 21.36 -9.15
N LYS A 302 18.87 20.03 -9.15
CA LYS A 302 18.46 19.27 -10.34
C LYS A 302 17.37 18.27 -10.00
N ALA A 303 16.44 18.07 -10.92
CA ALA A 303 15.49 16.96 -10.86
C ALA A 303 15.88 15.90 -11.88
N TYR A 304 16.41 14.77 -11.41
CA TYR A 304 16.89 13.69 -12.26
C TYR A 304 15.74 12.81 -12.71
N LEU A 305 15.72 12.44 -13.99
CA LEU A 305 14.71 11.59 -14.62
C LEU A 305 15.32 10.23 -14.97
N PHE A 306 14.68 9.16 -14.50
CA PHE A 306 15.00 7.81 -14.94
C PHE A 306 13.92 7.22 -15.83
N ASN A 307 14.33 6.75 -17.01
CA ASN A 307 13.46 6.10 -17.99
C ASN A 307 14.03 4.77 -18.51
N GLY A 308 15.05 4.19 -17.87
CA GLY A 308 15.66 2.92 -18.29
C GLY A 308 16.90 3.04 -19.18
N ARG A 309 17.18 4.23 -19.72
CA ARG A 309 18.38 4.47 -20.52
C ARG A 309 19.63 4.52 -19.66
N LEU A 310 20.77 4.32 -20.32
CA LEU A 310 22.08 4.47 -19.69
C LEU A 310 22.33 5.95 -19.33
N SER A 311 22.08 6.88 -20.24
CA SER A 311 22.08 8.31 -19.92
C SER A 311 20.93 8.66 -18.98
N VAL A 312 21.19 9.57 -18.06
CA VAL A 312 20.18 10.10 -17.13
C VAL A 312 19.95 11.56 -17.48
N ASP A 313 18.70 11.92 -17.76
CA ASP A 313 18.35 13.32 -17.97
C ASP A 313 18.08 14.01 -16.65
N TYR A 314 18.17 15.33 -16.66
CA TYR A 314 17.76 16.13 -15.54
C TYR A 314 17.20 17.46 -16.02
N PHE A 315 16.32 18.02 -15.21
CA PHE A 315 15.90 19.40 -15.32
C PHE A 315 16.67 20.24 -14.30
N ASP A 316 17.39 21.26 -14.76
CA ASP A 316 18.05 22.24 -13.90
C ASP A 316 17.00 23.16 -13.29
N LEU A 317 16.85 23.13 -11.97
CA LEU A 317 15.78 23.83 -11.25
C LEU A 317 16.07 25.32 -11.07
N VAL A 318 17.32 25.75 -11.27
CA VAL A 318 17.74 27.14 -11.17
C VAL A 318 17.64 27.82 -12.54
N ASN A 319 18.16 27.16 -13.58
CA ASN A 319 18.18 27.69 -14.94
C ASN A 319 16.93 27.32 -15.75
N GLU A 320 16.10 26.41 -15.24
CA GLU A 320 14.88 25.91 -15.88
C GLU A 320 15.11 25.31 -17.28
N THR A 321 16.19 24.54 -17.43
CA THR A 321 16.58 23.90 -18.70
C THR A 321 16.77 22.40 -18.56
N TRP A 322 16.51 21.67 -19.65
CA TRP A 322 16.80 20.25 -19.73
C TRP A 322 18.25 19.98 -20.14
N SER A 323 18.85 18.95 -19.55
CA SER A 323 20.17 18.44 -19.94
C SER A 323 20.28 16.95 -19.60
N SER A 324 21.41 16.33 -19.93
CA SER A 324 21.65 14.90 -19.71
C SER A 324 23.08 14.64 -19.25
N ILE A 325 23.24 13.65 -18.37
CA ILE A 325 24.55 13.09 -18.05
C ILE A 325 24.76 11.78 -18.82
N LYS A 326 25.89 11.71 -19.53
CA LYS A 326 26.40 10.43 -20.05
C LYS A 326 26.97 9.63 -18.89
N THR A 327 26.56 8.38 -18.80
CA THR A 327 27.03 7.43 -17.77
C THR A 327 27.65 6.21 -18.43
N THR A 328 28.21 5.32 -17.63
CA THR A 328 28.79 4.06 -18.09
C THR A 328 28.33 2.89 -17.23
N TYR A 329 28.28 1.71 -17.85
CA TYR A 329 28.04 0.45 -17.16
C TYR A 329 29.01 -0.60 -17.70
N LYS A 330 29.72 -1.28 -16.80
CA LYS A 330 30.61 -2.39 -17.16
C LYS A 330 30.09 -3.66 -16.48
N PRO A 331 29.37 -4.53 -17.20
CA PRO A 331 28.78 -5.72 -16.59
C PRO A 331 29.87 -6.67 -16.10
N THR A 332 29.72 -7.16 -14.88
CA THR A 332 30.54 -8.24 -14.31
C THR A 332 30.05 -9.60 -14.82
N ARG A 333 30.81 -10.68 -14.55
CA ARG A 333 30.35 -12.05 -14.85
C ARG A 333 29.03 -12.38 -14.13
N LYS A 334 28.85 -11.91 -12.89
CA LYS A 334 27.61 -12.09 -12.13
C LYS A 334 26.44 -11.34 -12.78
N ASP A 335 26.70 -10.17 -13.34
CA ASP A 335 25.67 -9.38 -14.02
C ASP A 335 25.21 -10.04 -15.31
N ILE A 336 26.15 -10.57 -16.09
CA ILE A 336 25.84 -11.33 -17.31
C ILE A 336 25.02 -12.58 -16.95
N ALA A 337 25.41 -13.30 -15.90
CA ALA A 337 24.65 -14.46 -15.40
C ALA A 337 23.25 -14.09 -14.91
N ALA A 338 23.07 -12.87 -14.39
CA ALA A 338 21.78 -12.33 -13.98
C ALA A 338 20.91 -11.84 -15.14
N GLY A 339 21.39 -11.86 -16.39
CA GLY A 339 20.65 -11.44 -17.59
C GLY A 339 20.91 -9.99 -18.04
N MET A 340 21.91 -9.31 -17.49
CA MET A 340 22.27 -7.95 -17.91
C MET A 340 22.86 -7.92 -19.32
N ALA A 341 22.71 -6.79 -20.02
CA ALA A 341 23.21 -6.64 -21.39
C ALA A 341 24.75 -6.76 -21.46
N VAL A 342 25.24 -7.75 -22.20
CA VAL A 342 26.68 -8.11 -22.28
C VAL A 342 27.56 -6.98 -22.83
N ASN A 343 27.02 -6.16 -23.73
CA ASN A 343 27.80 -5.12 -24.40
C ASN A 343 28.00 -3.84 -23.56
N GLY A 344 27.41 -3.74 -22.37
CA GLY A 344 27.48 -2.54 -21.52
C GLY A 344 26.82 -1.28 -22.13
N LYS A 345 26.12 -1.41 -23.26
CA LYS A 345 25.46 -0.28 -23.96
C LYS A 345 24.03 -0.04 -23.46
N SER A 346 23.52 -0.89 -22.57
CA SER A 346 22.17 -0.82 -22.00
C SER A 346 22.17 -1.39 -20.58
N LEU A 347 21.23 -0.93 -19.75
CA LEU A 347 20.96 -1.50 -18.43
C LEU A 347 19.97 -2.67 -18.52
N TYR A 348 19.05 -2.62 -19.48
CA TYR A 348 17.99 -3.61 -19.69
C TYR A 348 18.15 -4.32 -21.04
N PRO A 349 17.71 -5.58 -21.16
CA PRO A 349 17.69 -6.29 -22.44
C PRO A 349 16.52 -5.82 -23.30
N GLY A 350 16.71 -5.79 -24.63
CA GLY A 350 15.68 -5.33 -25.58
C GLY A 350 16.20 -4.32 -26.59
N HIS A 351 15.37 -4.01 -27.59
CA HIS A 351 15.62 -2.98 -28.59
C HIS A 351 15.10 -1.63 -28.08
N GLN A 352 13.94 -1.63 -27.43
CA GLN A 352 13.32 -0.49 -26.77
C GLN A 352 13.68 -0.50 -25.28
N ARG A 353 14.39 0.53 -24.83
CA ARG A 353 15.11 0.53 -23.55
C ARG A 353 14.38 1.29 -22.44
N PHE A 354 13.05 1.35 -22.53
CA PHE A 354 12.25 2.15 -21.59
C PHE A 354 11.74 1.30 -20.44
N VAL A 355 11.81 1.87 -19.25
CA VAL A 355 11.30 1.27 -18.02
C VAL A 355 10.15 2.12 -17.50
N GLN A 356 9.06 1.46 -17.14
CA GLN A 356 7.87 2.11 -16.59
C GLN A 356 7.52 1.50 -15.24
N GLY A 357 7.12 2.35 -14.29
CA GLY A 357 6.72 1.91 -12.96
C GLY A 357 7.88 1.38 -12.12
N ALA A 358 9.12 1.70 -12.49
CA ALA A 358 10.26 1.55 -11.60
C ALA A 358 10.16 2.57 -10.47
N THR A 359 10.82 2.26 -9.36
CA THR A 359 10.96 3.18 -8.24
C THR A 359 12.34 3.82 -8.27
N MET A 360 12.48 5.05 -7.76
CA MET A 360 13.75 5.77 -7.73
C MET A 360 13.90 6.58 -6.45
N GLN A 361 15.10 6.58 -5.87
CA GLN A 361 15.51 7.46 -4.76
C GLN A 361 16.93 7.96 -4.99
N ILE A 362 17.26 9.14 -4.48
CA ILE A 362 18.65 9.65 -4.47
C ILE A 362 19.08 9.83 -3.03
N ILE A 363 20.11 9.09 -2.63
CA ILE A 363 20.63 9.06 -1.26
C ILE A 363 22.13 9.30 -1.33
N ASN A 364 22.62 10.35 -0.65
CA ASN A 364 24.04 10.69 -0.57
C ASN A 364 24.77 10.73 -1.94
N GLY A 365 24.14 11.36 -2.93
CA GLY A 365 24.70 11.48 -4.30
C GLY A 365 24.64 10.20 -5.14
N LYS A 366 23.94 9.17 -4.67
CA LYS A 366 23.72 7.92 -5.39
C LYS A 366 22.25 7.74 -5.73
N LEU A 367 21.97 7.48 -7.00
CA LEU A 367 20.62 7.25 -7.52
C LEU A 367 20.35 5.74 -7.54
N TYR A 368 19.37 5.31 -6.76
CA TYR A 368 18.92 3.93 -6.65
C TYR A 368 17.66 3.71 -7.49
N VAL A 369 17.61 2.63 -8.25
CA VAL A 369 16.43 2.25 -9.05
C VAL A 369 16.08 0.80 -8.80
N PHE A 370 14.81 0.53 -8.48
CA PHE A 370 14.31 -0.83 -8.32
C PHE A 370 13.10 -1.12 -9.23
N GLY A 371 13.15 -2.27 -9.88
CA GLY A 371 12.01 -2.93 -10.55
C GLY A 371 11.52 -2.20 -11.81
N GLY A 372 10.21 -2.23 -12.01
CA GLY A 372 9.54 -1.71 -13.20
C GLY A 372 9.37 -2.75 -14.31
N ARG A 373 8.68 -2.37 -15.39
CA ARG A 373 8.53 -3.19 -16.60
C ARG A 373 9.33 -2.61 -17.75
N HIS A 374 9.82 -3.48 -18.64
CA HIS A 374 10.46 -3.11 -19.90
C HIS A 374 9.98 -4.02 -21.03
N GLU A 375 10.41 -3.75 -22.27
CA GLU A 375 9.92 -4.40 -23.49
C GLU A 375 9.87 -5.94 -23.41
N LYS A 376 10.90 -6.58 -22.84
CA LYS A 376 10.98 -8.05 -22.77
C LYS A 376 10.19 -8.69 -21.63
N THR A 377 9.86 -7.94 -20.57
CA THR A 377 9.08 -8.47 -19.44
C THR A 377 7.94 -7.52 -19.08
N ASN A 378 6.74 -7.89 -19.52
CA ASN A 378 5.53 -7.15 -19.17
C ASN A 378 5.06 -7.40 -17.72
N VAL A 379 5.59 -8.45 -17.08
CA VAL A 379 5.28 -8.82 -15.69
C VAL A 379 5.87 -7.84 -14.68
N ALA A 380 6.93 -7.11 -15.07
CA ALA A 380 7.92 -6.43 -14.23
C ALA A 380 9.15 -7.28 -13.89
N CYS A 381 10.16 -6.65 -13.28
CA CYS A 381 11.42 -7.24 -12.86
C CYS A 381 11.75 -6.87 -11.41
N ASN A 382 12.82 -7.45 -10.85
CA ASN A 382 13.36 -7.09 -9.53
C ASN A 382 14.78 -6.52 -9.62
N LEU A 383 15.17 -6.02 -10.78
CA LEU A 383 16.50 -5.45 -10.99
C LEU A 383 16.70 -4.25 -10.06
N PHE A 384 17.78 -4.27 -9.28
CA PHE A 384 18.18 -3.18 -8.39
C PHE A 384 19.52 -2.60 -8.82
N LEU A 385 19.53 -1.31 -9.15
CA LEU A 385 20.68 -0.59 -9.68
C LEU A 385 21.05 0.60 -8.81
N GLU A 386 22.33 0.95 -8.83
CA GLU A 386 22.88 2.18 -8.25
C GLU A 386 23.67 2.93 -9.34
N LEU A 387 23.43 4.23 -9.47
CA LEU A 387 24.28 5.17 -10.18
C LEU A 387 24.93 6.11 -9.18
N ASP A 388 26.25 6.08 -9.11
CA ASP A 388 27.01 7.15 -8.47
C ASP A 388 27.00 8.39 -9.39
N LEU A 389 26.38 9.49 -8.95
CA LEU A 389 26.23 10.70 -9.75
C LEU A 389 27.56 11.45 -9.94
N LYS A 390 28.53 11.26 -9.04
CA LYS A 390 29.87 11.85 -9.13
C LYS A 390 30.71 11.11 -10.17
N THR A 391 30.77 9.79 -10.09
CA THR A 391 31.58 8.98 -11.02
C THR A 391 30.86 8.64 -12.33
N ARG A 392 29.53 8.81 -12.37
CA ARG A 392 28.64 8.49 -13.49
C ARG A 392 28.74 7.03 -13.92
N LYS A 393 28.92 6.14 -12.94
CA LYS A 393 29.03 4.70 -13.13
C LYS A 393 27.84 3.99 -12.51
N TRP A 394 27.17 3.20 -13.33
CA TRP A 394 26.16 2.27 -12.87
C TRP A 394 26.81 1.01 -12.32
N ARG A 395 26.17 0.40 -11.33
CA ARG A 395 26.39 -0.99 -10.91
C ARG A 395 25.07 -1.66 -10.57
N ARG A 396 25.03 -2.98 -10.71
CA ARG A 396 23.93 -3.80 -10.21
C ARG A 396 24.17 -4.14 -8.74
N LEU A 397 23.14 -4.00 -7.93
CA LEU A 397 23.15 -4.37 -6.52
C LEU A 397 22.57 -5.78 -6.32
N SER A 398 21.38 -6.04 -6.87
CA SER A 398 20.69 -7.32 -6.76
C SER A 398 19.69 -7.53 -7.91
N GLY A 399 19.03 -8.71 -7.92
CA GLY A 399 17.95 -9.03 -8.84
C GLY A 399 18.38 -9.14 -10.31
N SER A 400 17.38 -9.25 -11.18
CA SER A 400 17.53 -9.52 -12.61
C SER A 400 16.53 -8.71 -13.44
N PRO A 401 16.89 -8.32 -14.68
CA PRO A 401 15.93 -7.70 -15.61
C PRO A 401 14.86 -8.69 -16.07
N ASP A 402 15.21 -9.95 -16.31
CA ASP A 402 14.23 -11.00 -16.66
C ASP A 402 13.81 -11.77 -15.40
N ILE A 403 12.71 -12.54 -15.48
CA ILE A 403 12.27 -13.44 -14.41
C ILE A 403 13.23 -14.64 -14.36
N PRO A 404 14.09 -14.78 -13.34
CA PRO A 404 15.02 -15.90 -13.29
C PRO A 404 14.27 -17.23 -13.09
N ARG A 405 14.85 -18.32 -13.62
CA ARG A 405 14.33 -19.67 -13.35
C ARG A 405 14.50 -20.08 -11.90
N ASN A 406 15.58 -19.61 -11.26
CA ASN A 406 15.88 -19.85 -9.86
C ASN A 406 15.47 -18.63 -9.05
N VAL A 407 14.57 -18.81 -8.09
CA VAL A 407 14.10 -17.73 -7.21
C VAL A 407 15.16 -17.42 -6.16
N ASP A 408 15.40 -16.13 -5.94
CA ASP A 408 16.21 -15.64 -4.84
C ASP A 408 15.29 -15.10 -3.75
N SER A 409 15.20 -15.81 -2.62
CA SER A 409 14.38 -15.40 -1.46
C SER A 409 15.07 -14.38 -0.56
N SER A 410 16.32 -14.01 -0.86
CA SER A 410 17.07 -13.00 -0.11
C SER A 410 16.82 -11.57 -0.59
N CYS A 411 16.05 -11.38 -1.67
CA CYS A 411 15.70 -10.07 -2.20
C CYS A 411 14.22 -9.99 -2.63
N PRO A 412 13.68 -8.78 -2.83
CA PRO A 412 12.28 -8.63 -3.21
C PRO A 412 11.99 -9.26 -4.58
N GLY A 413 10.79 -9.84 -4.72
CA GLY A 413 10.32 -10.42 -5.97
C GLY A 413 10.03 -9.36 -7.07
N PRO A 414 9.87 -9.79 -8.35
CA PRO A 414 9.59 -8.90 -9.47
C PRO A 414 8.35 -8.04 -9.26
N ARG A 415 8.45 -6.73 -9.49
CA ARG A 415 7.33 -5.80 -9.30
C ARG A 415 7.54 -4.43 -9.94
N LYS A 416 6.42 -3.75 -10.18
CA LYS A 416 6.35 -2.34 -10.56
C LYS A 416 5.34 -1.60 -9.69
N ASN A 417 5.35 -0.27 -9.79
CA ASN A 417 4.43 0.62 -9.09
C ASN A 417 4.41 0.39 -7.56
N ALA A 418 5.57 0.06 -7.01
CA ALA A 418 5.81 -0.07 -5.57
C ALA A 418 6.07 1.31 -4.95
N ALA A 419 5.98 1.41 -3.63
CA ALA A 419 6.44 2.58 -2.91
C ALA A 419 7.91 2.43 -2.49
N THR A 420 8.65 3.53 -2.46
CA THR A 420 10.02 3.55 -1.95
C THR A 420 10.34 4.85 -1.23
N TRP A 421 11.09 4.78 -0.13
CA TRP A 421 11.56 5.95 0.60
C TRP A 421 12.87 5.65 1.32
N THR A 422 13.45 6.65 1.96
CA THR A 422 14.62 6.49 2.85
C THR A 422 14.26 6.93 4.26
N ASN A 423 15.06 6.51 5.24
CA ASN A 423 14.96 7.04 6.61
C ASN A 423 15.72 8.37 6.73
N LYS A 424 15.52 9.04 7.87
CA LYS A 424 16.14 10.33 8.18
C LYS A 424 17.67 10.28 8.10
N GLU A 425 18.27 9.20 8.58
CA GLU A 425 19.72 8.99 8.61
C GLU A 425 20.29 8.63 7.23
N LYS A 426 19.43 8.38 6.23
CA LYS A 426 19.85 8.04 4.87
C LYS A 426 20.75 6.78 4.82
N THR A 427 20.45 5.81 5.70
CA THR A 427 21.16 4.54 5.83
C THR A 427 20.40 3.37 5.21
N LYS A 428 19.10 3.53 4.98
CA LYS A 428 18.23 2.51 4.39
C LYS A 428 17.39 3.03 3.24
N LEU A 429 17.09 2.15 2.29
CA LEU A 429 16.04 2.33 1.28
C LEU A 429 14.94 1.32 1.53
N PHE A 430 13.71 1.77 1.71
CA PHE A 430 12.54 0.91 1.87
C PHE A 430 11.85 0.67 0.54
N LEU A 431 11.23 -0.50 0.39
CA LEU A 431 10.44 -0.91 -0.76
C LEU A 431 9.19 -1.63 -0.26
N MET A 432 8.00 -1.13 -0.61
CA MET A 432 6.73 -1.66 -0.11
C MET A 432 5.76 -1.96 -1.24
N TYR A 433 5.15 -3.14 -1.16
CA TYR A 433 4.10 -3.63 -2.07
C TYR A 433 4.48 -3.50 -3.55
N GLY A 434 3.56 -3.04 -4.41
CA GLY A 434 3.66 -3.10 -5.87
C GLY A 434 3.05 -4.37 -6.45
N LEU A 435 3.06 -4.51 -7.77
CA LEU A 435 2.40 -5.61 -8.47
C LEU A 435 3.29 -6.27 -9.53
N ALA A 436 2.99 -7.53 -9.84
CA ALA A 436 3.55 -8.27 -10.96
C ALA A 436 2.44 -8.73 -11.92
N ASP A 437 2.50 -8.35 -13.20
CA ASP A 437 1.45 -8.70 -14.18
C ASP A 437 1.67 -10.08 -14.81
N ARG A 438 1.48 -11.14 -14.02
CA ARG A 438 1.70 -12.53 -14.45
C ARG A 438 0.79 -12.97 -15.60
N GLN A 439 -0.33 -12.29 -15.80
CA GLN A 439 -1.26 -12.52 -16.90
C GLN A 439 -0.65 -12.20 -18.29
N PHE A 440 0.45 -11.44 -18.34
CA PHE A 440 1.17 -11.18 -19.59
C PHE A 440 2.24 -12.24 -19.92
N LEU A 441 2.41 -13.27 -19.09
CA LEU A 441 3.27 -14.40 -19.45
C LEU A 441 2.58 -15.34 -20.45
N PRO A 442 3.33 -16.11 -21.24
CA PRO A 442 2.80 -17.25 -21.97
C PRO A 442 2.09 -18.23 -21.02
N LYS A 443 0.95 -18.79 -21.42
CA LYS A 443 0.18 -19.73 -20.57
C LYS A 443 0.95 -20.99 -20.15
N ASN A 444 1.99 -21.36 -20.89
CA ASN A 444 2.88 -22.48 -20.58
C ASN A 444 4.07 -22.09 -19.67
N ASP A 445 4.22 -20.81 -19.32
CA ASP A 445 5.22 -20.37 -18.35
C ASP A 445 4.79 -20.81 -16.93
N PRO A 446 5.67 -21.43 -16.13
CA PRO A 446 5.33 -21.86 -14.78
C PRO A 446 4.92 -20.70 -13.86
N ASN A 447 5.30 -19.46 -14.17
CA ASN A 447 4.95 -18.26 -13.41
C ASN A 447 3.71 -17.54 -13.94
N TRP A 448 3.04 -18.08 -14.96
CA TRP A 448 1.79 -17.53 -15.46
C TRP A 448 0.67 -17.60 -14.42
N GLY A 449 -0.23 -16.62 -14.46
CA GLY A 449 -1.45 -16.57 -13.68
C GLY A 449 -2.56 -15.87 -14.44
N MET A 450 -3.81 -16.17 -14.10
CA MET A 450 -4.98 -15.47 -14.68
C MET A 450 -4.99 -13.99 -14.32
N ASP A 451 -4.52 -13.66 -13.12
CA ASP A 451 -4.51 -12.30 -12.57
C ASP A 451 -3.08 -11.83 -12.29
N ALA A 452 -2.94 -10.51 -12.15
CA ALA A 452 -1.72 -9.93 -11.59
C ALA A 452 -1.53 -10.39 -10.14
N TYR A 453 -0.30 -10.33 -9.64
CA TYR A 453 0.00 -10.59 -8.25
C TYR A 453 0.25 -9.28 -7.50
N GLN A 454 -0.47 -9.09 -6.40
CA GLN A 454 -0.26 -7.98 -5.49
C GLN A 454 0.69 -8.41 -4.38
N HIS A 455 1.83 -7.72 -4.25
CA HIS A 455 2.75 -7.94 -3.14
C HIS A 455 2.21 -7.31 -1.86
N ASP A 456 2.41 -7.98 -0.72
CA ASP A 456 1.94 -7.60 0.62
C ASP A 456 3.07 -7.43 1.64
N ASP A 457 4.30 -7.29 1.16
CA ASP A 457 5.54 -7.22 1.93
C ASP A 457 6.14 -5.80 2.03
N LEU A 458 7.08 -5.65 2.97
CA LEU A 458 7.93 -4.48 3.16
C LEU A 458 9.38 -4.95 3.25
N TRP A 459 10.23 -4.43 2.38
CA TRP A 459 11.67 -4.69 2.38
C TRP A 459 12.45 -3.42 2.72
N SER A 460 13.63 -3.58 3.30
CA SER A 460 14.63 -2.53 3.39
C SER A 460 15.97 -3.00 2.82
N TRP A 461 16.65 -2.12 2.10
CA TRP A 461 18.04 -2.27 1.70
C TRP A 461 18.90 -1.45 2.65
N ASP A 462 19.78 -2.14 3.38
CA ASP A 462 20.78 -1.51 4.22
C ASP A 462 21.99 -1.10 3.36
N ILE A 463 22.28 0.20 3.34
CA ILE A 463 23.28 0.78 2.43
C ILE A 463 24.70 0.40 2.85
N GLU A 464 24.96 0.25 4.15
CA GLU A 464 26.28 -0.07 4.67
C GLU A 464 26.62 -1.54 4.43
N THR A 465 25.71 -2.43 4.80
CA THR A 465 25.92 -3.89 4.68
C THR A 465 25.62 -4.43 3.29
N GLU A 466 24.99 -3.61 2.42
CA GLU A 466 24.55 -3.97 1.09
C GLU A 466 23.66 -5.24 1.07
N ARG A 467 22.65 -5.25 1.93
CA ARG A 467 21.72 -6.39 2.06
C ARG A 467 20.27 -5.96 2.14
N TRP A 468 19.44 -6.78 1.50
CA TRP A 468 18.00 -6.72 1.68
C TRP A 468 17.60 -7.40 2.98
N LYS A 469 16.58 -6.85 3.62
CA LYS A 469 15.93 -7.37 4.80
C LYS A 469 14.43 -7.29 4.62
N LEU A 470 13.73 -8.39 4.90
CA LEU A 470 12.28 -8.40 4.97
C LEU A 470 11.86 -7.83 6.34
N GLU A 471 11.24 -6.66 6.31
CA GLU A 471 10.79 -5.93 7.50
C GLU A 471 9.39 -6.38 7.91
N ARG A 472 9.03 -6.07 9.16
CA ARG A 472 7.69 -6.30 9.71
C ARG A 472 6.77 -5.10 9.45
N ILE A 473 5.48 -5.36 9.29
CA ILE A 473 4.46 -4.33 9.06
C ILE A 473 3.60 -4.21 10.32
N HIS A 474 4.01 -3.31 11.22
CA HIS A 474 3.34 -3.11 12.50
C HIS A 474 2.16 -2.14 12.41
N GLY A 475 1.18 -2.33 13.28
CA GLY A 475 0.08 -1.38 13.53
C GLY A 475 -1.04 -1.43 12.49
N ASN A 476 -1.73 -0.30 12.32
CA ASN A 476 -2.89 -0.18 11.44
C ASN A 476 -2.46 0.19 10.01
N ALA A 477 -1.83 -0.79 9.34
CA ALA A 477 -1.23 -0.61 8.03
C ALA A 477 -2.25 -0.43 6.89
N PRO A 478 -1.84 0.14 5.74
CA PRO A 478 -2.62 0.06 4.51
C PRO A 478 -2.81 -1.39 4.06
N CYS A 479 -3.92 -1.67 3.38
CA CYS A 479 -4.07 -2.93 2.63
C CYS A 479 -2.99 -3.04 1.54
N PRO A 480 -2.47 -4.25 1.23
CA PRO A 480 -1.61 -4.49 0.07
C PRO A 480 -2.17 -3.84 -1.20
N ARG A 481 -1.35 -3.03 -1.85
CA ARG A 481 -1.75 -2.19 -3.00
C ARG A 481 -0.57 -1.77 -3.85
N SER A 482 -0.87 -1.29 -5.03
CA SER A 482 0.05 -0.76 -6.02
C SER A 482 -0.48 0.57 -6.54
N GLU A 483 0.37 1.31 -7.27
CA GLU A 483 -0.03 2.61 -7.84
C GLU A 483 -0.56 3.59 -6.76
N MET A 484 -0.14 3.40 -5.51
CA MET A 484 -0.48 4.27 -4.40
C MET A 484 0.36 5.53 -4.44
N SER A 485 -0.19 6.60 -3.88
CA SER A 485 0.57 7.83 -3.67
C SER A 485 1.28 7.74 -2.32
N PHE A 486 2.54 8.13 -2.28
CA PHE A 486 3.29 8.17 -1.03
C PHE A 486 4.31 9.30 -1.05
N THR A 487 4.74 9.74 0.13
CA THR A 487 5.86 10.68 0.30
C THR A 487 6.53 10.43 1.63
N TYR A 488 7.84 10.66 1.70
CA TYR A 488 8.55 10.77 2.96
C TYR A 488 8.82 12.24 3.26
N SER A 489 8.43 12.67 4.45
CA SER A 489 8.68 14.01 4.96
C SER A 489 9.92 13.97 5.84
N GLU A 490 11.05 14.49 5.36
CA GLU A 490 12.27 14.60 6.18
C GLU A 490 12.03 15.48 7.42
N LYS A 491 11.16 16.49 7.29
CA LYS A 491 10.85 17.44 8.37
C LYS A 491 10.03 16.81 9.49
N LEU A 492 9.08 15.93 9.13
CA LEU A 492 8.23 15.23 10.12
C LEU A 492 8.84 13.89 10.53
N ASP A 493 9.78 13.38 9.76
CA ASP A 493 10.27 12.00 9.83
C ASP A 493 9.12 10.98 9.75
N ARG A 494 8.29 11.14 8.71
CA ARG A 494 7.08 10.35 8.49
C ARG A 494 6.96 9.93 7.04
N VAL A 495 6.47 8.72 6.82
CA VAL A 495 5.97 8.28 5.51
C VAL A 495 4.46 8.44 5.51
N ILE A 496 3.93 9.14 4.52
CA ILE A 496 2.49 9.26 4.32
C ILE A 496 2.12 8.47 3.07
N MET A 497 1.03 7.71 3.13
CA MET A 497 0.47 6.96 2.01
C MET A 497 -1.01 7.30 1.82
N PHE A 498 -1.44 7.39 0.56
CA PHE A 498 -2.82 7.64 0.19
C PHE A 498 -3.23 6.77 -1.00
N ALA A 499 -4.45 6.24 -0.93
CA ALA A 499 -5.15 5.62 -2.05
C ALA A 499 -4.35 4.47 -2.70
N GLY A 500 -4.58 4.21 -4.00
CA GLY A 500 -3.96 3.13 -4.76
C GLY A 500 -4.96 2.09 -5.25
N TYR A 501 -4.43 0.98 -5.72
CA TYR A 501 -5.17 -0.08 -6.42
C TYR A 501 -4.67 -1.46 -6.00
N ASN A 502 -5.58 -2.42 -5.78
CA ASN A 502 -5.24 -3.82 -5.59
C ASN A 502 -5.89 -4.64 -6.72
N PRO A 503 -5.10 -5.31 -7.58
CA PRO A 503 -5.59 -6.07 -8.73
C PRO A 503 -6.28 -7.39 -8.41
N THR A 504 -6.24 -7.85 -7.16
CA THR A 504 -6.72 -9.19 -6.79
C THR A 504 -7.78 -9.19 -5.70
N CYS A 505 -7.96 -8.09 -4.97
CA CYS A 505 -8.98 -7.97 -3.94
C CYS A 505 -10.29 -7.48 -4.55
N PRO A 506 -11.39 -8.27 -4.53
CA PRO A 506 -12.61 -7.91 -5.24
C PRO A 506 -13.42 -6.84 -4.51
N THR A 507 -14.23 -6.11 -5.28
CA THR A 507 -15.27 -5.20 -4.78
C THR A 507 -16.57 -5.50 -5.52
N ASP A 508 -17.65 -5.72 -4.79
CA ASP A 508 -19.00 -5.92 -5.33
C ASP A 508 -19.85 -4.67 -5.10
N LEU A 509 -20.28 -3.99 -6.16
CA LEU A 509 -21.09 -2.78 -6.05
C LEU A 509 -22.53 -3.02 -6.52
N PRO A 510 -23.56 -2.55 -5.80
CA PRO A 510 -24.93 -2.59 -6.30
C PRO A 510 -25.08 -1.68 -7.52
N ARG A 511 -25.76 -2.16 -8.56
CA ARG A 511 -26.06 -1.36 -9.76
C ARG A 511 -27.33 -0.53 -9.58
N PRO A 512 -27.39 0.68 -10.16
CA PRO A 512 -28.60 1.52 -10.12
C PRO A 512 -29.83 0.84 -10.76
N GLU A 513 -29.63 0.08 -11.84
CA GLU A 513 -30.67 -0.69 -12.53
C GLU A 513 -31.04 -2.03 -11.87
N GLY A 514 -30.49 -2.33 -10.69
CA GLY A 514 -30.63 -3.64 -10.02
C GLY A 514 -29.51 -4.61 -10.41
N GLY A 515 -29.20 -5.55 -9.50
CA GLY A 515 -28.08 -6.49 -9.64
C GLY A 515 -26.75 -5.95 -9.09
N TRP A 516 -25.67 -6.71 -9.29
CA TRP A 516 -24.34 -6.43 -8.74
C TRP A 516 -23.29 -6.30 -9.86
N SER A 517 -22.42 -5.30 -9.76
CA SER A 517 -21.16 -5.23 -10.48
C SER A 517 -20.05 -5.80 -9.61
N GLY A 518 -19.60 -7.02 -9.93
CA GLY A 518 -18.38 -7.57 -9.34
C GLY A 518 -17.15 -7.05 -10.10
N TYR A 519 -16.22 -6.45 -9.37
CA TYR A 519 -14.88 -6.12 -9.86
C TYR A 519 -13.89 -7.06 -9.17
N ASN A 520 -12.98 -7.66 -9.95
CA ASN A 520 -11.89 -8.48 -9.38
C ASN A 520 -10.76 -7.62 -8.77
N PHE A 521 -11.01 -6.33 -8.56
CA PHE A 521 -10.04 -5.36 -8.06
C PHE A 521 -10.72 -4.34 -7.15
N SER A 522 -9.89 -3.63 -6.37
CA SER A 522 -10.33 -2.57 -5.45
C SER A 522 -9.50 -1.31 -5.64
N TYR A 523 -10.17 -0.15 -5.62
CA TYR A 523 -9.50 1.14 -5.43
C TYR A 523 -9.63 1.61 -3.98
N TYR A 524 -8.62 2.34 -3.53
CA TYR A 524 -8.56 2.88 -2.18
C TYR A 524 -8.59 4.42 -2.19
N ALA A 525 -9.03 4.99 -1.08
CA ALA A 525 -9.00 6.43 -0.79
C ALA A 525 -8.70 6.73 0.70
N ASP A 526 -8.23 5.71 1.42
CA ASP A 526 -7.78 5.80 2.80
C ASP A 526 -6.39 6.42 2.88
N THR A 527 -6.06 6.98 4.05
CA THR A 527 -4.81 7.70 4.30
C THR A 527 -4.10 7.08 5.50
N PHE A 528 -2.80 6.87 5.41
CA PHE A 528 -1.98 6.26 6.45
C PHE A 528 -0.68 7.02 6.66
N ILE A 529 -0.13 6.87 7.86
CA ILE A 529 1.15 7.45 8.25
C ILE A 529 1.99 6.42 9.02
N LEU A 530 3.26 6.32 8.66
CA LEU A 530 4.26 5.49 9.33
C LEU A 530 5.26 6.41 10.04
N GLY A 531 5.58 6.06 11.28
CA GLY A 531 6.57 6.74 12.11
C GLY A 531 6.84 5.96 13.39
N ASP A 532 7.80 6.44 14.18
CA ASP A 532 8.09 5.90 15.49
C ASP A 532 7.10 6.44 16.52
N TYR A 533 6.32 5.55 17.11
CA TYR A 533 5.29 5.87 18.09
C TYR A 533 5.45 5.01 19.35
N PRO A 534 4.96 5.47 20.51
CA PRO A 534 4.97 4.68 21.75
C PRO A 534 4.26 3.34 21.58
N ILE A 535 4.83 2.28 22.13
CA ILE A 535 4.20 0.96 22.20
C ILE A 535 3.24 0.94 23.39
N SER A 536 1.98 0.54 23.18
CA SER A 536 1.04 0.41 24.30
C SER A 536 1.53 -0.62 25.31
N LYS A 537 1.75 -0.20 26.56
CA LYS A 537 2.10 -1.12 27.65
C LYS A 537 0.95 -2.08 27.90
N SER A 538 1.25 -3.38 28.05
CA SER A 538 0.27 -4.32 28.61
C SER A 538 0.08 -3.97 30.09
N PRO A 539 -1.16 -3.93 30.62
CA PRO A 539 -1.41 -3.63 32.03
C PRO A 539 -0.75 -4.60 33.02
N SER A 540 -0.19 -5.74 32.57
CA SER A 540 0.22 -6.84 33.44
C SER A 540 1.74 -6.99 33.67
N THR A 541 2.59 -6.03 33.31
CA THR A 541 4.03 -6.07 33.64
C THR A 541 4.42 -4.82 34.42
N SER A 542 4.02 -4.80 35.70
CA SER A 542 4.60 -3.91 36.69
C SER A 542 6.01 -4.40 37.01
N LEU A 543 7.01 -3.72 36.46
CA LEU A 543 8.41 -3.60 36.87
C LEU A 543 9.19 -3.31 35.59
N ASP A 544 9.35 -2.02 35.28
CA ASP A 544 10.63 -1.43 34.88
C ASP A 544 10.43 0.03 34.41
N THR A 545 11.41 0.83 34.81
CA THR A 545 11.58 2.28 34.70
C THR A 545 11.28 2.89 33.32
N GLU A 546 10.45 3.95 33.35
CA GLU A 546 10.32 5.18 32.53
C GLU A 546 11.00 5.39 31.16
N ALA A 547 11.41 4.36 30.41
CA ALA A 547 11.61 4.49 28.98
C ALA A 547 10.32 4.09 28.25
N THR A 548 9.56 5.03 27.71
CA THR A 548 8.53 4.70 26.71
C THR A 548 9.21 4.15 25.48
N SER A 549 9.25 2.82 25.34
CA SER A 549 9.73 2.19 24.11
C SER A 549 8.87 2.61 22.94
N THR A 550 9.52 3.10 21.89
CA THR A 550 8.88 3.43 20.61
C THR A 550 9.14 2.33 19.60
N ARG A 551 8.28 2.26 18.58
CA ARG A 551 8.42 1.38 17.43
C ARG A 551 7.86 2.06 16.20
N SER A 552 8.48 1.79 15.06
CA SER A 552 7.93 2.14 13.77
C SER A 552 6.64 1.37 13.52
N LYS A 553 5.51 2.07 13.42
CA LYS A 553 4.20 1.46 13.16
C LYS A 553 3.30 2.37 12.33
N TRP A 554 2.39 1.74 11.60
CA TRP A 554 1.37 2.44 10.84
C TRP A 554 0.22 2.90 11.72
N LYS A 555 -0.22 4.14 11.47
CA LYS A 555 -1.49 4.69 11.91
C LYS A 555 -2.36 5.02 10.70
N GLN A 556 -3.67 4.85 10.85
CA GLN A 556 -4.62 5.36 9.88
C GLN A 556 -4.97 6.82 10.22
N ILE A 557 -4.90 7.70 9.23
CA ILE A 557 -5.40 9.07 9.35
C ILE A 557 -6.88 9.05 8.97
N LEU A 558 -7.74 9.20 9.96
CA LEU A 558 -9.19 9.25 9.79
C LEU A 558 -9.56 10.60 9.18
N THR A 559 -9.91 10.57 7.90
CA THR A 559 -10.34 11.73 7.12
C THR A 559 -11.79 11.51 6.73
N PRO A 560 -12.77 12.21 7.35
CA PRO A 560 -14.15 12.07 6.94
C PRO A 560 -14.29 12.43 5.46
N GLY A 561 -13.87 13.63 5.06
CA GLY A 561 -13.76 14.00 3.66
C GLY A 561 -12.44 13.52 3.06
N PHE A 562 -12.51 12.85 1.92
CA PHE A 562 -11.32 12.37 1.20
C PHE A 562 -11.40 12.66 -0.31
N PRO A 563 -10.26 12.88 -0.99
CA PRO A 563 -10.20 12.83 -2.43
C PRO A 563 -10.64 11.44 -2.89
N THR A 564 -11.40 11.33 -3.97
CA THR A 564 -11.93 10.02 -4.42
C THR A 564 -10.95 8.86 -4.44
N TYR A 565 -11.50 7.65 -4.39
CA TYR A 565 -10.88 6.43 -4.89
C TYR A 565 -10.15 6.70 -6.19
N ARG A 566 -8.85 6.49 -6.18
CA ARG A 566 -7.98 6.71 -7.31
C ARG A 566 -6.67 5.94 -7.14
N CYS A 567 -5.99 5.70 -8.23
CA CYS A 567 -4.59 5.31 -8.22
C CYS A 567 -3.77 6.26 -9.09
N GLN A 568 -2.44 6.11 -9.05
CA GLN A 568 -1.46 6.94 -9.78
C GLN A 568 -1.56 8.45 -9.50
N ALA A 569 -2.25 8.84 -8.43
CA ALA A 569 -2.09 10.18 -7.88
C ALA A 569 -0.66 10.32 -7.34
N GLN A 570 -0.18 11.56 -7.22
CA GLN A 570 1.13 11.84 -6.65
C GLN A 570 0.97 12.56 -5.32
N LEU A 571 1.70 12.11 -4.30
CA LEU A 571 1.75 12.73 -2.98
C LEU A 571 3.14 13.34 -2.82
N MET A 572 3.23 14.59 -2.36
CA MET A 572 4.50 15.30 -2.25
C MET A 572 4.55 16.08 -0.95
N THR A 573 5.69 16.03 -0.27
CA THR A 573 5.99 16.89 0.87
C THR A 573 6.79 18.09 0.39
N ASP A 574 6.37 19.28 0.81
CA ASP A 574 7.22 20.45 0.77
C ASP A 574 8.19 20.40 1.95
N ASN A 575 9.43 19.99 1.75
CA ASN A 575 10.41 19.87 2.84
C ASN A 575 10.73 21.21 3.53
N THR A 576 10.48 22.35 2.88
CA THR A 576 10.64 23.67 3.50
C THR A 576 9.57 23.88 4.58
N THR A 577 8.30 23.63 4.25
CA THR A 577 7.18 23.90 5.16
C THR A 577 6.79 22.69 6.02
N GLY A 578 6.90 21.48 5.49
CA GLY A 578 6.37 20.22 6.04
C GLY A 578 4.97 19.88 5.53
N LYS A 579 4.36 20.74 4.69
CA LYS A 579 3.01 20.52 4.16
C LYS A 579 3.01 19.38 3.15
N VAL A 580 1.96 18.57 3.20
CA VAL A 580 1.76 17.43 2.31
C VAL A 580 0.65 17.74 1.31
N TYR A 581 0.94 17.55 0.03
CA TYR A 581 0.04 17.83 -1.08
C TYR A 581 -0.24 16.57 -1.89
N MET A 582 -1.40 16.50 -2.53
CA MET A 582 -1.76 15.46 -3.50
C MET A 582 -2.27 16.09 -4.79
N TYR A 583 -1.84 15.57 -5.94
CA TYR A 583 -2.37 15.96 -7.25
C TYR A 583 -2.76 14.74 -8.10
N GLY A 584 -3.82 14.90 -8.88
CA GLY A 584 -4.12 14.05 -10.04
C GLY A 584 -4.51 12.60 -9.72
N GLY A 585 -4.14 11.68 -10.62
CA GLY A 585 -4.49 10.26 -10.56
C GLY A 585 -5.70 9.91 -11.42
N PHE A 586 -6.16 8.67 -11.38
CA PHE A 586 -7.35 8.24 -12.11
C PHE A 586 -8.16 7.16 -11.38
N THR A 587 -9.39 6.94 -11.83
CA THR A 587 -10.19 5.77 -11.47
C THR A 587 -10.98 5.28 -12.69
N ASN A 588 -11.37 4.01 -12.70
CA ASN A 588 -12.30 3.49 -13.70
C ASN A 588 -13.71 4.00 -13.39
N ASN A 589 -14.41 4.57 -14.38
CA ASN A 589 -15.73 5.18 -14.15
C ASN A 589 -16.75 4.18 -13.59
N ASP A 590 -16.61 2.87 -13.82
CA ASP A 590 -17.60 1.90 -13.35
C ASP A 590 -17.44 1.61 -11.85
N PHE A 591 -16.20 1.69 -11.35
CA PHE A 591 -15.92 1.66 -9.93
C PHE A 591 -16.59 2.83 -9.21
N VAL A 592 -16.95 3.88 -9.98
CA VAL A 592 -17.91 4.85 -9.48
C VAL A 592 -19.12 5.11 -10.36
N LEU A 593 -20.16 4.34 -10.08
CA LEU A 593 -21.59 4.58 -10.36
C LEU A 593 -21.90 5.97 -10.96
N GLY A 594 -21.90 6.09 -12.29
CA GLY A 594 -22.19 7.38 -12.93
C GLY A 594 -22.07 7.51 -14.45
N SER A 595 -21.55 6.51 -15.16
CA SER A 595 -21.40 6.57 -16.63
C SER A 595 -21.94 5.31 -17.30
N LYS A 596 -22.68 5.49 -18.41
CA LYS A 596 -23.04 4.39 -19.33
C LYS A 596 -21.85 3.93 -20.19
N GLU A 597 -20.76 4.72 -20.22
CA GLU A 597 -19.54 4.43 -20.98
C GLU A 597 -18.37 4.08 -20.04
N LEU A 598 -17.73 2.94 -20.34
CA LEU A 598 -16.57 2.35 -19.65
C LEU A 598 -15.27 3.14 -19.93
N ARG A 599 -15.17 4.40 -19.52
CA ARG A 599 -13.93 5.20 -19.70
C ARG A 599 -13.22 5.44 -18.37
N PRO A 600 -11.89 5.36 -18.31
CA PRO A 600 -11.15 5.84 -17.14
C PRO A 600 -11.25 7.37 -17.05
N ARG A 601 -11.25 7.92 -15.84
CA ARG A 601 -11.27 9.37 -15.58
C ARG A 601 -10.03 9.78 -14.82
N ALA A 602 -9.19 10.60 -15.46
CA ALA A 602 -8.11 11.29 -14.77
C ALA A 602 -8.61 12.52 -14.00
N PHE A 603 -7.84 12.89 -12.97
CA PHE A 603 -8.08 14.03 -12.11
C PHE A 603 -7.01 15.11 -12.30
N GLY A 604 -7.35 16.34 -11.96
CA GLY A 604 -6.47 17.53 -12.03
C GLY A 604 -6.72 18.46 -10.84
N ASP A 605 -7.11 17.88 -9.71
CA ASP A 605 -7.37 18.57 -8.46
C ASP A 605 -6.12 18.53 -7.55
N LEU A 606 -5.88 19.64 -6.85
CA LEU A 606 -4.82 19.78 -5.85
C LEU A 606 -5.45 19.75 -4.45
N TRP A 607 -4.85 18.98 -3.56
CA TRP A 607 -5.29 18.85 -2.17
C TRP A 607 -4.12 19.02 -1.22
N GLN A 608 -4.39 19.50 -0.02
CA GLN A 608 -3.47 19.49 1.12
C GLN A 608 -4.01 18.52 2.18
N LEU A 609 -3.15 17.61 2.64
CA LEU A 609 -3.44 16.80 3.81
C LEU A 609 -3.07 17.58 5.07
N ARG A 610 -3.97 17.55 6.06
CA ARG A 610 -3.77 18.07 7.42
C ARG A 610 -4.06 16.95 8.41
N PHE A 611 -3.24 16.77 9.43
CA PHE A 611 -3.41 15.69 10.41
C PHE A 611 -2.92 16.08 11.80
N ASP A 612 -3.52 15.43 12.80
CA ASP A 612 -3.37 15.72 14.22
C ASP A 612 -2.06 15.16 14.78
N GLU A 613 -0.95 15.77 14.36
CA GLU A 613 0.40 15.51 14.84
C GLU A 613 1.23 16.81 14.72
N PRO A 614 2.25 17.05 15.57
CA PRO A 614 3.13 18.21 15.42
C PRO A 614 3.67 18.37 13.99
N GLY A 615 3.45 19.55 13.41
CA GLY A 615 3.83 19.84 12.02
C GLY A 615 2.85 19.30 10.95
N GLY A 616 1.76 18.65 11.34
CA GLY A 616 0.69 18.18 10.46
C GLY A 616 -0.31 19.25 10.01
N PHE A 617 -0.11 20.52 10.40
CA PHE A 617 -0.94 21.69 10.01
C PHE A 617 -2.44 21.51 10.25
N PHE A 618 -2.78 20.78 11.31
CA PHE A 618 -4.14 20.55 11.75
C PHE A 618 -4.50 21.52 12.88
N SER A 619 -5.69 22.11 12.79
CA SER A 619 -6.32 22.81 13.91
C SER A 619 -7.79 22.41 13.93
N GLU A 620 -8.30 22.00 15.09
CA GLU A 620 -9.70 21.56 15.21
C GLU A 620 -10.66 22.69 14.79
N ASP A 621 -10.34 23.94 15.16
CA ASP A 621 -11.11 25.13 14.76
C ASP A 621 -10.99 25.47 13.27
N GLY A 622 -9.95 24.97 12.59
CA GLY A 622 -9.70 25.19 11.16
C GLY A 622 -10.32 24.12 10.26
N VAL A 623 -11.04 23.15 10.83
CA VAL A 623 -11.75 22.08 10.13
C VAL A 623 -13.24 22.24 10.33
N ILE A 624 -13.97 22.49 9.24
CA ILE A 624 -15.43 22.56 9.27
C ILE A 624 -15.94 21.11 9.22
N TRP A 625 -16.11 20.47 10.37
CA TRP A 625 -16.48 19.06 10.49
C TRP A 625 -17.80 18.71 9.80
N GLU A 626 -18.78 19.62 9.79
CA GLU A 626 -20.00 19.42 9.01
C GLU A 626 -19.73 19.34 7.51
N GLN A 627 -18.81 20.15 7.00
CA GLN A 627 -18.42 20.13 5.59
C GLN A 627 -17.63 18.86 5.26
N GLU A 628 -16.72 18.44 6.13
CA GLU A 628 -15.99 17.17 6.04
C GLU A 628 -16.95 15.98 6.07
N ALA A 629 -17.91 15.94 7.01
CA ALA A 629 -18.90 14.87 7.10
C ALA A 629 -19.87 14.87 5.91
N ARG A 630 -20.17 16.04 5.34
CA ARG A 630 -20.93 16.14 4.08
C ARG A 630 -20.09 15.60 2.93
N THR A 631 -18.85 16.03 2.73
CA THR A 631 -17.98 15.52 1.67
C THR A 631 -17.66 14.02 1.84
N ALA A 632 -17.60 13.52 3.08
CA ALA A 632 -17.45 12.12 3.45
C ALA A 632 -18.55 11.24 2.87
N LYS A 633 -19.81 11.59 3.16
CA LYS A 633 -20.97 10.90 2.61
C LYS A 633 -20.93 11.03 1.09
N VAL A 634 -20.72 12.24 0.60
CA VAL A 634 -20.72 12.55 -0.84
C VAL A 634 -19.67 11.74 -1.63
N GLY A 635 -18.54 11.35 -1.03
CA GLY A 635 -17.36 11.01 -1.83
C GLY A 635 -17.00 12.18 -2.75
N PRO A 636 -16.22 12.03 -3.82
CA PRO A 636 -16.06 13.12 -4.81
C PRO A 636 -17.33 13.36 -5.65
N TRP A 637 -18.37 12.52 -5.47
CA TRP A 637 -19.54 12.47 -6.32
C TRP A 637 -20.54 13.36 -5.65
N GLN A 638 -20.65 14.57 -6.19
CA GLN A 638 -21.74 15.48 -5.91
C GLN A 638 -22.98 14.63 -5.66
N ARG A 639 -23.56 14.76 -4.46
CA ARG A 639 -24.82 14.14 -4.11
C ARG A 639 -25.91 15.14 -4.38
N CYS A 640 -27.05 14.60 -4.78
CA CYS A 640 -28.22 15.40 -4.91
C CYS A 640 -28.50 16.02 -3.55
N PHE A 641 -28.61 17.35 -3.49
CA PHE A 641 -28.81 18.09 -2.26
C PHE A 641 -30.10 17.67 -1.55
N ALA A 642 -31.12 17.24 -2.30
CA ALA A 642 -32.38 16.76 -1.71
C ALA A 642 -32.34 15.28 -1.32
N CYS A 643 -32.05 14.38 -2.26
CA CYS A 643 -32.23 12.94 -2.02
C CYS A 643 -30.93 12.19 -1.65
N GLY A 644 -29.77 12.86 -1.65
CA GLY A 644 -28.49 12.24 -1.33
C GLY A 644 -27.96 11.26 -2.38
N THR A 645 -28.67 11.01 -3.48
CA THR A 645 -28.26 10.09 -4.55
C THR A 645 -27.01 10.60 -5.27
N THR A 646 -26.10 9.69 -5.59
CA THR A 646 -24.87 9.93 -6.37
C THR A 646 -25.13 9.72 -7.86
N GLY A 647 -24.47 10.49 -8.74
CA GLY A 647 -24.56 10.29 -10.19
C GLY A 647 -24.31 11.55 -11.01
N ARG A 648 -24.86 11.62 -12.23
CA ARG A 648 -24.84 12.85 -13.05
C ARG A 648 -25.73 13.90 -12.41
N LEU A 649 -25.12 14.92 -11.81
CA LEU A 649 -25.87 15.99 -11.17
C LEU A 649 -25.75 17.32 -11.92
N LYS A 650 -26.84 18.07 -11.92
CA LYS A 650 -26.89 19.45 -12.40
C LYS A 650 -26.46 20.38 -11.27
N LYS A 651 -25.44 21.19 -11.55
CA LYS A 651 -25.01 22.27 -10.67
C LYS A 651 -26.13 23.29 -10.51
N CYS A 652 -26.34 23.80 -9.29
CA CYS A 652 -27.27 24.90 -9.09
C CYS A 652 -26.82 26.14 -9.88
N GLY A 653 -27.70 26.68 -10.73
CA GLY A 653 -27.46 27.89 -11.52
C GLY A 653 -27.71 29.21 -10.79
N GLY A 654 -28.01 29.17 -9.49
CA GLY A 654 -28.32 30.36 -8.70
C GLY A 654 -27.10 31.14 -8.22
N ALA A 655 -27.34 32.16 -7.41
CA ALA A 655 -26.36 33.07 -6.82
C ALA A 655 -25.32 32.35 -5.94
N CYS A 656 -25.60 31.12 -5.52
CA CYS A 656 -24.62 30.29 -4.83
C CYS A 656 -23.47 29.82 -5.73
N ASN A 657 -23.42 30.19 -7.03
CA ASN A 657 -22.41 29.76 -7.99
C ASN A 657 -22.23 28.23 -8.03
N GLY A 658 -23.33 27.52 -7.78
CA GLY A 658 -23.41 26.08 -7.75
C GLY A 658 -22.62 25.40 -6.62
N LYS A 659 -22.75 25.95 -5.41
CA LYS A 659 -22.41 25.28 -4.15
C LYS A 659 -23.13 23.94 -3.93
N VAL A 660 -24.29 23.72 -4.56
CA VAL A 660 -25.05 22.46 -4.46
C VAL A 660 -25.40 21.89 -5.84
N PHE A 661 -25.79 20.61 -5.84
CA PHE A 661 -26.06 19.82 -7.04
C PHE A 661 -27.37 19.06 -6.88
N PHE A 662 -28.06 18.79 -7.98
CA PHE A 662 -29.32 18.05 -7.98
C PHE A 662 -29.31 16.98 -9.07
N CYS A 663 -29.78 15.76 -8.78
CA CYS A 663 -29.82 14.65 -9.75
C CYS A 663 -30.88 14.86 -10.83
N GLY A 664 -31.88 15.71 -10.56
CA GLY A 664 -32.98 16.01 -11.46
C GLY A 664 -33.73 17.26 -11.03
N ASP A 665 -34.68 17.67 -11.86
CA ASP A 665 -35.47 18.88 -11.63
C ASP A 665 -36.46 18.73 -10.46
N GLU A 666 -36.90 17.51 -10.16
CA GLU A 666 -37.75 17.19 -8.99
C GLU A 666 -36.98 17.40 -7.69
N CYS A 667 -35.85 16.72 -7.51
CA CYS A 667 -35.02 16.94 -6.33
C CYS A 667 -34.51 18.39 -6.21
N ARG A 668 -34.34 19.11 -7.32
CA ARG A 668 -34.07 20.54 -7.26
C ARG A 668 -35.21 21.31 -6.60
N LYS A 669 -36.47 20.99 -6.93
CA LYS A 669 -37.65 21.62 -6.33
C LYS A 669 -37.76 21.24 -4.85
N ASP A 670 -37.59 19.97 -4.51
CA ASP A 670 -37.76 19.45 -3.16
C ASP A 670 -36.74 20.04 -2.18
N GLY A 671 -35.45 20.04 -2.57
CA GLY A 671 -34.37 20.61 -1.77
C GLY A 671 -34.24 22.13 -1.89
N TRP A 672 -35.04 22.82 -2.71
CA TRP A 672 -34.82 24.23 -3.00
C TRP A 672 -34.95 25.10 -1.76
N LYS A 673 -35.98 24.86 -0.94
CA LYS A 673 -36.31 25.70 0.22
C LYS A 673 -35.20 25.62 1.28
N GLU A 674 -34.73 24.41 1.57
CA GLU A 674 -33.59 24.19 2.46
C GLU A 674 -32.30 24.77 1.86
N HIS A 675 -32.04 24.54 0.56
CA HIS A 675 -30.86 25.08 -0.11
C HIS A 675 -30.78 26.61 -0.04
N LYS A 676 -31.90 27.30 -0.30
CA LYS A 676 -32.00 28.76 -0.19
C LYS A 676 -31.62 29.26 1.19
N THR A 677 -32.14 28.59 2.22
CA THR A 677 -31.92 28.95 3.63
C THR A 677 -30.47 28.68 4.03
N THR A 678 -29.97 27.48 3.77
CA THR A 678 -28.63 27.02 4.19
C THR A 678 -27.50 27.71 3.42
N HIS A 679 -27.72 28.10 2.15
CA HIS A 679 -26.65 28.62 1.28
C HIS A 679 -26.89 30.04 0.78
N GLY A 680 -27.94 30.73 1.25
CA GLY A 680 -28.31 32.08 0.80
C GLY A 680 -28.57 32.16 -0.71
N CYS A 681 -28.95 31.04 -1.33
CA CYS A 681 -29.06 30.97 -2.79
C CYS A 681 -30.34 31.64 -3.28
N HIS A 682 -30.25 32.39 -4.37
CA HIS A 682 -31.38 32.94 -5.09
C HIS A 682 -31.15 32.79 -6.59
N LYS A 683 -32.19 33.02 -7.40
CA LYS A 683 -32.04 32.98 -8.85
C LYS A 683 -31.09 34.12 -9.26
N LYS A 684 -30.12 33.81 -10.12
CA LYS A 684 -29.30 34.84 -10.76
C LYS A 684 -30.10 35.57 -11.81
#